data_AF-A0A151BS89-F1
#
_entry.id   AF-A0A151BS89-F1
#
_cell.length_a   1.000
_cell.length_b   1.000
_cell.length_c   1.000
_cell.angle_alpha   90.00
_cell.angle_beta   90.00
_cell.angle_gamma   90.00
#
_symmetry.space_group_name_H-M   'P 1'
#
loop_
_entity.id
_entity.type
_entity.pdbx_description
1 polymer ?
#
loop_
_entity_poly.entity_id
_entity_poly.type
_entity_poly.pdbx_seq_one_letter_code
_entity_poly.pdbx_strand_id
1 'polypeptide(L)'
;MPDEKKFVLWFDEIGMEDVPLVGGKSASLGEMTRRTGVPVPYGFATTAEAYRYYLKANKLDEKMAKILDEIKDPNDTKTLQSVGARIRRLIAKAKMPSDLEDAIVDAYKKLAEKVGDEEPFVAVRSSATAEDLPDASFAGQQETFLNVQGAEEVVEKVKECFASLFTDRAIFYRIQKGFDHLSVALSAAIQLMVYSKASGVIFTLDVSNGDRSVVLIEAGYGLGEYVVQGKITPDEYIVRKSDLAIVRKNVPKKTVQLVRLPTGGTEERPVPPDLQDKQVLTDEQIRELAKYAITIEDHYKKPMDIEWALDERTNKLFILQARPETVWAIRKEEEKPEAEIETTKERKILVQGLPASPGIAVGKVHIIPTVDKINEFNKGEILVTEMTAPDWVPAMRKAAAIVTNSGGMTCHAAIVSRELGIPCIVGTASRGTPATEVLPDGAMVTVDAKLGVVYEGALEEAVAKPEVTGKAVTVAEPHIVTGTKVYVNLGEPEIAERVAALPADGVGLLRQEFVWSSEIGEHPLYLIETGHPEKVIDSLAEAFRKICAAFYPRPVIMRFSDFKSSEYRELKGGEKYEPVEPSALMGWRGASRYYDPKYVEAFRLEVRAVKKVRDEFGLKNLHVMIPFCRRVEEMEKIIKIFEEEGLRRGPDFKVWLMAEIPSNCLVADKFNKYVDGYSIGSNDLTMTILGCDRDNETVAHLFDERDLAVKRAIRMLIKLAHRDGKTVSICGQAPSVYPEFTEFLVRSGIDSISVNPDVVVETRKLVAMVEQRIMLEKLTGKGMREDPDLDIPLD
;
A
#
# COMPACT_ATOMS: atom_id res chain seq x y z
N MET A 1 -28.11 -39.73 27.27
CA MET A 1 -28.67 -38.39 27.53
C MET A 1 -28.03 -37.48 26.50
N PRO A 2 -28.76 -36.79 25.62
CA PRO A 2 -28.13 -35.87 24.68
C PRO A 2 -27.80 -34.56 25.44
N ASP A 3 -26.50 -34.37 25.64
CA ASP A 3 -25.72 -33.23 26.12
C ASP A 3 -26.43 -32.04 26.81
N GLU A 4 -26.08 -31.83 28.08
CA GLU A 4 -26.38 -30.61 28.84
C GLU A 4 -25.84 -29.37 28.10
N LYS A 5 -26.72 -28.41 27.81
CA LYS A 5 -26.38 -27.15 27.17
C LYS A 5 -25.47 -26.31 28.07
N LYS A 6 -24.16 -26.32 27.86
CA LYS A 6 -23.23 -25.41 28.55
C LYS A 6 -23.25 -24.02 27.90
N PHE A 7 -23.80 -23.03 28.60
CA PHE A 7 -23.79 -21.62 28.17
C PHE A 7 -22.42 -20.93 28.35
N VAL A 8 -21.60 -21.46 29.26
CA VAL A 8 -20.29 -20.93 29.61
C VAL A 8 -19.26 -22.05 29.61
N LEU A 9 -18.05 -21.76 29.13
CA LEU A 9 -16.90 -22.64 29.16
C LEU A 9 -15.67 -21.88 29.68
N TRP A 10 -14.85 -22.52 30.51
CA TRP A 10 -13.62 -21.92 31.03
C TRP A 10 -12.48 -21.99 30.02
N PHE A 11 -11.48 -21.11 30.14
CA PHE A 11 -10.33 -21.12 29.21
C PHE A 11 -9.53 -22.43 29.25
N ASP A 12 -9.52 -23.16 30.36
CA ASP A 12 -8.91 -24.48 30.46
C ASP A 12 -9.79 -25.63 29.93
N GLU A 13 -11.05 -25.35 29.55
CA GLU A 13 -11.97 -26.30 28.92
C GLU A 13 -12.04 -26.17 27.38
N ILE A 14 -11.48 -25.11 26.79
CA ILE A 14 -11.61 -24.80 25.36
C ILE A 14 -10.25 -24.78 24.64
N GLY A 15 -10.23 -25.07 23.35
CA GLY A 15 -9.04 -24.98 22.48
C GLY A 15 -9.37 -24.56 21.06
N MET A 16 -8.39 -24.63 20.15
CA MET A 16 -8.59 -24.28 18.73
C MET A 16 -9.63 -25.16 18.02
N GLU A 17 -9.91 -26.35 18.55
CA GLU A 17 -11.00 -27.22 18.11
C GLU A 17 -12.41 -26.63 18.35
N ASP A 18 -12.56 -25.70 19.30
CA ASP A 18 -13.84 -25.17 19.76
C ASP A 18 -14.23 -23.83 19.12
N VAL A 19 -13.54 -23.40 18.05
CA VAL A 19 -13.85 -22.15 17.32
C VAL A 19 -15.35 -22.03 16.95
N PRO A 20 -16.06 -23.08 16.49
CA PRO A 20 -17.50 -22.99 16.22
C PRO A 20 -18.38 -22.76 17.47
N LEU A 21 -17.87 -23.08 18.66
CA LEU A 21 -18.57 -22.95 19.94
C LEU A 21 -18.29 -21.62 20.64
N VAL A 22 -17.06 -21.10 20.58
CA VAL A 22 -16.64 -19.93 21.36
C VAL A 22 -15.97 -18.83 20.53
N GLY A 23 -15.93 -18.96 19.21
CA GLY A 23 -15.22 -18.03 18.34
C GLY A 23 -13.70 -18.16 18.44
N GLY A 24 -12.99 -17.54 17.50
CA GLY A 24 -11.55 -17.77 17.35
C GLY A 24 -10.69 -17.15 18.45
N LYS A 25 -11.05 -15.98 19.00
CA LYS A 25 -10.32 -15.38 20.12
C LYS A 25 -10.40 -16.20 21.40
N SER A 26 -11.61 -16.59 21.82
CA SER A 26 -11.80 -17.41 23.03
C SER A 26 -11.12 -18.77 22.88
N ALA A 27 -11.21 -19.39 21.69
CA ALA A 27 -10.54 -20.63 21.37
C ALA A 27 -9.00 -20.49 21.47
N SER A 28 -8.44 -19.41 20.93
CA SER A 28 -7.00 -19.11 21.01
C SER A 28 -6.54 -18.84 22.44
N LEU A 29 -7.33 -18.10 23.23
CA LEU A 29 -7.07 -17.89 24.66
C LEU A 29 -7.00 -19.19 25.44
N GLY A 30 -7.95 -20.12 25.19
CA GLY A 30 -7.92 -21.42 25.83
C GLY A 30 -6.78 -22.31 25.37
N GLU A 31 -6.47 -22.30 24.07
CA GLU A 31 -5.34 -23.01 23.49
C GLU A 31 -4.01 -22.59 24.14
N MET A 32 -3.77 -21.28 24.28
CA MET A 32 -2.60 -20.76 24.97
C MET A 32 -2.58 -21.15 26.45
N THR A 33 -3.72 -21.01 27.14
CA THR A 33 -3.85 -21.37 28.57
C THR A 33 -3.52 -22.84 28.82
N ARG A 34 -3.89 -23.74 27.90
CA ARG A 34 -3.70 -25.19 28.05
C ARG A 34 -2.34 -25.68 27.56
N ARG A 35 -1.80 -25.11 26.48
CA ARG A 35 -0.74 -25.77 25.68
C ARG A 35 0.58 -25.01 25.54
N THR A 36 0.61 -23.67 25.67
CA THR A 36 1.84 -22.90 25.41
C THR A 36 2.64 -22.58 26.67
N GLY A 37 2.00 -22.59 27.86
CA GLY A 37 2.63 -22.25 29.13
C GLY A 37 2.99 -20.76 29.29
N VAL A 38 2.59 -19.91 28.34
CA VAL A 38 2.74 -18.45 28.45
C VAL A 38 1.70 -17.89 29.44
N PRO A 39 2.02 -16.79 30.15
CA PRO A 39 1.10 -16.22 31.13
C PRO A 39 -0.10 -15.56 30.45
N VAL A 40 -1.28 -16.21 30.51
CA VAL A 40 -2.54 -15.65 30.02
C VAL A 40 -3.43 -15.31 31.21
N PRO A 41 -4.04 -14.11 31.30
CA PRO A 41 -5.02 -13.82 32.33
C PRO A 41 -6.20 -14.77 32.22
N TYR A 42 -6.54 -15.42 33.32
CA TYR A 42 -7.57 -16.45 33.34
C TYR A 42 -8.98 -15.86 33.17
N GLY A 43 -9.95 -16.70 32.78
CA GLY A 43 -11.30 -16.26 32.46
C GLY A 43 -12.19 -17.38 31.92
N PHE A 44 -13.34 -16.99 31.40
CA PHE A 44 -14.32 -17.87 30.78
C PHE A 44 -14.95 -17.21 29.55
N ALA A 45 -15.61 -17.98 28.71
CA ALA A 45 -16.31 -17.49 27.53
C ALA A 45 -17.77 -17.97 27.52
N THR A 46 -18.67 -17.14 27.02
CA THR A 46 -20.01 -17.58 26.65
C THR A 46 -19.96 -18.36 25.34
N THR A 47 -20.92 -19.26 25.11
CA THR A 47 -20.96 -20.04 23.87
C THR A 47 -21.82 -19.38 22.79
N ALA A 48 -21.59 -19.75 21.53
CA ALA A 48 -22.44 -19.40 20.39
C ALA A 48 -23.89 -19.86 20.61
N GLU A 49 -24.11 -20.94 21.34
CA GLU A 49 -25.44 -21.39 21.75
C GLU A 49 -26.08 -20.44 22.77
N ALA A 50 -25.33 -19.88 23.71
CA ALA A 50 -25.81 -18.84 24.61
C ALA A 50 -26.32 -17.60 23.84
N TYR A 51 -25.58 -17.17 22.82
CA TYR A 51 -26.02 -16.09 21.93
C TYR A 51 -27.30 -16.43 21.16
N ARG A 52 -27.37 -17.61 20.53
CA ARG A 52 -28.58 -18.07 19.82
C ARG A 52 -29.79 -18.19 20.75
N TYR A 53 -29.57 -18.69 21.95
CA TYR A 53 -30.61 -18.80 22.97
C TYR A 53 -31.13 -17.41 23.40
N TYR A 54 -30.23 -16.45 23.61
CA TYR A 54 -30.58 -15.06 23.93
C TYR A 54 -31.48 -14.43 22.85
N LEU A 55 -31.12 -14.58 21.58
CA LEU A 55 -31.92 -14.06 20.46
C LEU A 55 -33.29 -14.74 20.37
N LYS A 56 -33.33 -16.07 20.47
CA LYS A 56 -34.54 -16.88 20.35
C LYS A 56 -35.53 -16.62 21.49
N ALA A 57 -35.05 -16.56 22.73
CA ALA A 57 -35.87 -16.31 23.91
C ALA A 57 -36.56 -14.93 23.85
N ASN A 58 -35.92 -13.95 23.22
CA ASN A 58 -36.46 -12.60 23.02
C ASN A 58 -37.20 -12.40 21.69
N LYS A 59 -37.31 -13.46 20.86
CA LYS A 59 -37.90 -13.42 19.50
C LYS A 59 -37.28 -12.29 18.65
N LEU A 60 -35.96 -12.15 18.71
CA LEU A 60 -35.24 -11.10 17.98
C LEU A 60 -35.01 -11.46 16.52
N ASP A 61 -34.87 -12.75 16.19
CA ASP A 61 -34.56 -13.24 14.84
C ASP A 61 -35.51 -12.67 13.77
N GLU A 62 -36.82 -12.80 13.99
CA GLU A 62 -37.85 -12.29 13.06
C GLU A 62 -37.88 -10.77 12.96
N LYS A 63 -37.56 -10.06 14.06
CA LYS A 63 -37.55 -8.60 14.09
C LYS A 63 -36.32 -8.05 13.36
N MET A 64 -35.17 -8.67 13.58
CA MET A 64 -33.92 -8.29 12.94
C MET A 64 -33.97 -8.55 11.44
N ALA A 65 -34.47 -9.71 11.00
CA ALA A 65 -34.66 -10.02 9.58
C ALA A 65 -35.45 -8.92 8.85
N LYS A 66 -36.60 -8.52 9.40
CA LYS A 66 -37.44 -7.45 8.81
C LYS A 66 -36.75 -6.08 8.73
N ILE A 67 -35.89 -5.76 9.69
CA ILE A 67 -35.17 -4.48 9.71
C ILE A 67 -33.99 -4.53 8.73
N LEU A 68 -33.32 -5.68 8.61
CA LEU A 68 -32.26 -5.91 7.64
C LEU A 68 -32.78 -5.85 6.19
N ASP A 69 -34.00 -6.33 5.93
CA ASP A 69 -34.68 -6.23 4.62
C ASP A 69 -34.90 -4.78 4.13
N GLU A 70 -34.80 -3.78 5.03
CA GLU A 70 -34.86 -2.37 4.64
C GLU A 70 -33.61 -1.93 3.85
N ILE A 71 -32.48 -2.64 4.00
CA ILE A 71 -31.24 -2.37 3.27
C ILE A 71 -31.38 -2.94 1.85
N LYS A 72 -31.77 -2.07 0.91
CA LYS A 72 -31.85 -2.42 -0.52
C LYS A 72 -30.55 -2.17 -1.28
N ASP A 73 -29.80 -1.17 -0.84
CA ASP A 73 -28.48 -0.82 -1.35
C ASP A 73 -27.51 -0.75 -0.16
N PRO A 74 -26.50 -1.65 -0.07
CA PRO A 74 -25.51 -1.63 1.00
C PRO A 74 -24.69 -0.32 1.03
N ASN A 75 -24.61 0.40 -0.09
CA ASN A 75 -23.88 1.66 -0.21
C ASN A 75 -24.73 2.88 0.25
N ASP A 76 -26.02 2.69 0.56
CA ASP A 76 -26.83 3.70 1.24
C ASP A 76 -26.44 3.78 2.73
N THR A 77 -25.41 4.57 2.98
CA THR A 77 -24.84 4.81 4.31
C THR A 77 -25.86 5.29 5.34
N LYS A 78 -26.88 6.07 4.95
CA LYS A 78 -27.89 6.58 5.89
C LYS A 78 -28.83 5.47 6.34
N THR A 79 -29.27 4.63 5.40
CA THR A 79 -30.13 3.49 5.71
C THR A 79 -29.36 2.45 6.53
N LEU A 80 -28.12 2.15 6.17
CA LEU A 80 -27.25 1.23 6.90
C LEU A 80 -27.03 1.67 8.37
N GLN A 81 -26.69 2.94 8.61
CA GLN A 81 -26.50 3.48 9.96
C GLN A 81 -27.79 3.42 10.79
N SER A 82 -28.92 3.77 10.18
CA SER A 82 -30.24 3.71 10.83
C SER A 82 -30.62 2.28 11.23
N VAL A 83 -30.46 1.33 10.30
CA VAL A 83 -30.74 -0.09 10.51
C VAL A 83 -29.83 -0.68 11.58
N GLY A 84 -28.52 -0.47 11.47
CA GLY A 84 -27.54 -0.94 12.45
C GLY A 84 -27.85 -0.42 13.85
N ALA A 85 -28.08 0.88 14.00
CA ALA A 85 -28.43 1.48 15.29
C ALA A 85 -29.73 0.91 15.89
N ARG A 86 -30.74 0.65 15.06
CA ARG A 86 -32.02 0.04 15.50
C ARG A 86 -31.82 -1.40 15.99
N ILE A 87 -31.05 -2.21 15.25
CA ILE A 87 -30.77 -3.60 15.64
C ILE A 87 -29.95 -3.65 16.92
N ARG A 88 -28.87 -2.86 17.02
CA ARG A 88 -28.06 -2.78 18.25
C ARG A 88 -28.89 -2.38 19.46
N ARG A 89 -29.79 -1.40 19.31
CA ARG A 89 -30.72 -0.97 20.37
C ARG A 89 -31.72 -2.07 20.75
N LEU A 90 -32.19 -2.86 19.79
CA LEU A 90 -33.09 -3.99 20.05
C LEU A 90 -32.42 -5.09 20.86
N ILE A 91 -31.18 -5.44 20.50
CA ILE A 91 -30.38 -6.43 21.21
C ILE A 91 -30.05 -5.92 22.61
N ALA A 92 -29.49 -4.71 22.75
CA ALA A 92 -29.13 -4.17 24.06
C ALA A 92 -30.31 -4.03 25.04
N LYS A 93 -31.54 -3.77 24.54
CA LYS A 93 -32.75 -3.65 25.38
C LYS A 93 -33.45 -4.97 25.68
N ALA A 94 -33.05 -6.07 25.03
CA ALA A 94 -33.68 -7.37 25.25
C ALA A 94 -33.29 -7.95 26.62
N LYS A 95 -34.20 -8.73 27.22
CA LYS A 95 -34.01 -9.26 28.58
C LYS A 95 -33.10 -10.48 28.53
N MET A 96 -32.09 -10.54 29.40
CA MET A 96 -31.31 -11.76 29.57
C MET A 96 -32.22 -12.89 30.11
N PRO A 97 -32.27 -14.08 29.49
CA PRO A 97 -32.94 -15.23 30.08
C PRO A 97 -32.32 -15.56 31.43
N SER A 98 -33.13 -15.84 32.46
CA SER A 98 -32.64 -16.00 33.83
C SER A 98 -31.62 -17.12 33.98
N ASP A 99 -31.80 -18.23 33.25
CA ASP A 99 -30.88 -19.36 33.25
C ASP A 99 -29.52 -19.03 32.59
N LEU A 100 -29.51 -18.15 31.59
CA LEU A 100 -28.26 -17.64 31.00
C LEU A 100 -27.58 -16.60 31.89
N GLU A 101 -28.36 -15.72 32.50
CA GLU A 101 -27.90 -14.73 33.48
C GLU A 101 -27.23 -15.42 34.68
N ASP A 102 -27.92 -16.39 35.29
CA ASP A 102 -27.42 -17.18 36.42
C ASP A 102 -26.10 -17.89 36.06
N ALA A 103 -26.01 -18.46 34.86
CA ALA A 103 -24.78 -19.13 34.40
C ALA A 103 -23.58 -18.17 34.29
N ILE A 104 -23.79 -16.94 33.80
CA ILE A 104 -22.74 -15.91 33.70
C ILE A 104 -22.35 -15.40 35.10
N VAL A 105 -23.34 -15.11 35.94
CA VAL A 105 -23.14 -14.63 37.32
C VAL A 105 -22.39 -15.65 38.16
N ASP A 106 -22.78 -16.93 38.08
CA ASP A 106 -22.11 -18.02 38.80
C ASP A 106 -20.67 -18.23 38.32
N ALA A 107 -20.41 -18.12 37.01
CA ALA A 107 -19.06 -18.18 36.47
C ALA A 107 -18.20 -17.01 36.96
N TYR A 108 -18.75 -15.78 37.00
CA TYR A 108 -18.05 -14.61 37.54
C TYR A 108 -17.74 -14.75 39.04
N LYS A 109 -18.69 -15.25 39.85
CA LYS A 109 -18.46 -15.53 41.28
C LYS A 109 -17.40 -16.61 41.50
N LYS A 110 -17.40 -17.68 40.70
CA LYS A 110 -16.34 -18.69 40.75
C LYS A 110 -14.97 -18.13 40.33
N LEU A 111 -14.94 -17.20 39.38
CA LEU A 111 -13.71 -16.50 39.00
C LEU A 111 -13.19 -15.65 40.16
N ALA A 112 -14.08 -14.92 40.83
CA ALA A 112 -13.82 -14.14 42.05
C ALA A 112 -13.20 -15.02 43.17
N GLU A 113 -13.84 -16.16 43.48
CA GLU A 113 -13.31 -17.14 44.44
C GLU A 113 -11.91 -17.66 44.06
N LYS A 114 -11.68 -17.94 42.77
CA LYS A 114 -10.40 -18.47 42.27
C LYS A 114 -9.25 -17.47 42.38
N VAL A 115 -9.52 -16.17 42.27
CA VAL A 115 -8.50 -15.13 42.38
C VAL A 115 -8.39 -14.50 43.77
N GLY A 116 -9.33 -14.83 44.67
CA GLY A 116 -9.36 -14.28 46.03
C GLY A 116 -9.74 -12.80 46.10
N ASP A 117 -10.57 -12.34 45.16
CA ASP A 117 -11.11 -10.97 45.09
C ASP A 117 -12.63 -11.09 44.96
N GLU A 118 -13.42 -10.38 45.76
CA GLU A 118 -14.89 -10.49 45.75
C GLU A 118 -15.50 -10.01 44.43
N GLU A 119 -14.92 -8.97 43.82
CA GLU A 119 -15.41 -8.37 42.57
C GLU A 119 -14.24 -8.00 41.65
N PRO A 120 -13.58 -9.01 41.04
CA PRO A 120 -12.41 -8.78 40.21
C PRO A 120 -12.77 -8.01 38.94
N PHE A 121 -11.95 -7.03 38.58
CA PHE A 121 -12.11 -6.34 37.30
C PHE A 121 -11.83 -7.29 36.14
N VAL A 122 -12.70 -7.26 35.12
CA VAL A 122 -12.61 -8.07 33.91
C VAL A 122 -12.67 -7.20 32.65
N ALA A 123 -12.16 -7.75 31.55
CA ALA A 123 -12.42 -7.29 30.20
C ALA A 123 -13.46 -8.21 29.56
N VAL A 124 -14.45 -7.63 28.89
CA VAL A 124 -15.45 -8.37 28.11
C VAL A 124 -15.17 -8.13 26.63
N ARG A 125 -14.77 -9.19 25.93
CA ARG A 125 -14.28 -9.13 24.54
C ARG A 125 -15.17 -9.96 23.63
N SER A 126 -15.53 -9.40 22.49
CA SER A 126 -16.21 -10.10 21.42
C SER A 126 -15.30 -11.13 20.74
N SER A 127 -15.80 -12.34 20.53
CA SER A 127 -15.14 -13.46 19.86
C SER A 127 -16.12 -14.12 18.89
N ALA A 128 -16.13 -13.70 17.63
CA ALA A 128 -17.11 -14.23 16.67
C ALA A 128 -16.67 -15.57 16.09
N THR A 129 -17.64 -16.44 15.80
CA THR A 129 -17.43 -17.75 15.14
C THR A 129 -16.83 -17.64 13.74
N ALA A 130 -16.93 -16.46 13.12
CA ALA A 130 -16.41 -16.17 11.79
C ALA A 130 -15.27 -15.12 11.81
N GLU A 131 -14.79 -14.68 12.99
CA GLU A 131 -13.84 -13.56 13.14
C GLU A 131 -12.45 -13.83 12.56
N ASP A 132 -12.05 -15.11 12.56
CA ASP A 132 -10.71 -15.59 12.19
C ASP A 132 -10.73 -16.52 10.95
N LEU A 133 -11.77 -16.43 10.12
CA LEU A 133 -11.77 -17.14 8.83
C LEU A 133 -10.66 -16.56 7.93
N PRO A 134 -9.92 -17.39 7.15
CA PRO A 134 -8.81 -16.95 6.31
C PRO A 134 -9.14 -15.78 5.36
N ASP A 135 -10.40 -15.69 4.93
CA ASP A 135 -10.92 -14.67 4.01
C ASP A 135 -11.76 -13.57 4.69
N ALA A 136 -11.92 -13.64 6.02
CA ALA A 136 -12.70 -12.69 6.81
C ALA A 136 -12.03 -12.32 8.13
N SER A 137 -11.11 -11.36 8.07
CA SER A 137 -10.57 -10.70 9.27
C SER A 137 -11.52 -9.58 9.71
N PHE A 138 -12.28 -9.79 10.78
CA PHE A 138 -13.14 -8.77 11.39
C PHE A 138 -12.36 -7.83 12.35
N ALA A 139 -11.04 -7.74 12.19
CA ALA A 139 -10.13 -7.04 13.09
C ALA A 139 -10.61 -5.61 13.43
N GLY A 140 -10.74 -5.33 14.72
CA GLY A 140 -11.07 -4.00 15.25
C GLY A 140 -12.49 -3.51 14.95
N GLN A 141 -13.40 -4.36 14.45
CA GLN A 141 -14.77 -3.96 14.12
C GLN A 141 -15.79 -4.19 15.24
N GLN A 142 -15.42 -4.98 16.25
CA GLN A 142 -16.30 -5.40 17.34
C GLN A 142 -15.84 -4.80 18.67
N GLU A 143 -16.79 -4.59 19.58
CA GLU A 143 -16.55 -3.84 20.82
C GLU A 143 -15.81 -4.69 21.85
N THR A 144 -14.92 -4.02 22.59
CA THR A 144 -14.23 -4.55 23.77
C THR A 144 -14.49 -3.60 24.92
N PHE A 145 -14.92 -4.13 26.06
CA PHE A 145 -15.18 -3.36 27.26
C PHE A 145 -14.11 -3.67 28.29
N LEU A 146 -13.35 -2.64 28.66
CA LEU A 146 -12.25 -2.76 29.61
C LEU A 146 -12.66 -2.31 31.01
N ASN A 147 -12.04 -2.92 32.02
CA ASN A 147 -12.19 -2.52 33.42
C ASN A 147 -13.66 -2.56 33.92
N VAL A 148 -14.34 -3.67 33.65
CA VAL A 148 -15.72 -3.96 34.06
C VAL A 148 -15.70 -4.60 35.44
N GLN A 149 -16.61 -4.21 36.33
CA GLN A 149 -16.69 -4.70 37.71
C GLN A 149 -18.14 -5.01 38.11
N GLY A 150 -18.32 -6.14 38.78
CA GLY A 150 -19.61 -6.57 39.32
C GLY A 150 -20.39 -7.45 38.35
N ALA A 151 -21.11 -8.43 38.90
CA ALA A 151 -21.78 -9.46 38.09
C ALA A 151 -22.86 -8.88 37.16
N GLU A 152 -23.62 -7.89 37.64
CA GLU A 152 -24.67 -7.21 36.87
C GLU A 152 -24.09 -6.46 35.65
N GLU A 153 -23.00 -5.73 35.85
CA GLU A 153 -22.33 -5.00 34.76
C GLU A 153 -21.71 -5.96 33.74
N VAL A 154 -21.14 -7.09 34.19
CA VAL A 154 -20.64 -8.13 33.27
C VAL A 154 -21.76 -8.66 32.38
N VAL A 155 -22.94 -8.94 32.93
CA VAL A 155 -24.11 -9.37 32.16
C VAL A 155 -24.52 -8.30 31.14
N GLU A 156 -24.52 -7.02 31.53
CA GLU A 156 -24.85 -5.92 30.63
C GLU A 156 -23.82 -5.80 29.49
N LYS A 157 -22.52 -5.88 29.79
CA LYS A 157 -21.45 -5.83 28.77
C LYS A 157 -21.45 -7.04 27.86
N VAL A 158 -21.89 -8.22 28.32
CA VAL A 158 -22.12 -9.37 27.43
C VAL A 158 -23.24 -9.06 26.42
N LYS A 159 -24.32 -8.38 26.83
CA LYS A 159 -25.39 -7.95 25.89
C LYS A 159 -24.90 -6.91 24.90
N GLU A 160 -24.10 -5.95 25.35
CA GLU A 160 -23.48 -4.96 24.45
C GLU A 160 -22.53 -5.64 23.46
N CYS A 161 -21.73 -6.62 23.89
CA CYS A 161 -20.95 -7.47 22.98
C CYS A 161 -21.85 -8.14 21.95
N PHE A 162 -22.94 -8.80 22.35
CA PHE A 162 -23.91 -9.41 21.43
C PHE A 162 -24.48 -8.41 20.42
N ALA A 163 -24.72 -7.17 20.83
CA ALA A 163 -25.17 -6.11 19.94
C ALA A 163 -24.08 -5.67 18.94
N SER A 164 -22.80 -5.68 19.35
CA SER A 164 -21.66 -5.27 18.52
C SER A 164 -21.49 -6.13 17.25
N LEU A 165 -22.09 -7.32 17.19
CA LEU A 165 -22.13 -8.11 15.95
C LEU A 165 -22.83 -7.34 14.81
N PHE A 166 -23.71 -6.39 15.12
CA PHE A 166 -24.47 -5.58 14.17
C PHE A 166 -24.01 -4.12 14.13
N THR A 167 -22.69 -3.86 14.26
CA THR A 167 -22.12 -2.56 13.87
C THR A 167 -22.34 -2.31 12.37
N ASP A 168 -22.38 -1.05 11.97
CA ASP A 168 -22.68 -0.66 10.58
C ASP A 168 -21.67 -1.30 9.61
N ARG A 169 -20.39 -1.31 10.01
CA ARG A 169 -19.29 -1.96 9.30
C ARG A 169 -19.46 -3.48 9.21
N ALA A 170 -19.87 -4.14 10.30
CA ALA A 170 -20.07 -5.59 10.32
C ALA A 170 -21.28 -6.02 9.48
N ILE A 171 -22.36 -5.24 9.45
CA ILE A 171 -23.52 -5.47 8.56
C ILE A 171 -23.08 -5.31 7.10
N PHE A 172 -22.49 -4.17 6.74
CA PHE A 172 -22.01 -3.91 5.38
C PHE A 172 -21.09 -5.02 4.88
N TYR A 173 -20.11 -5.40 5.71
CA TYR A 173 -19.16 -6.46 5.38
C TYR A 173 -19.86 -7.80 5.13
N ARG A 174 -20.82 -8.20 5.97
CA ARG A 174 -21.57 -9.44 5.76
C ARG A 174 -22.40 -9.40 4.48
N ILE A 175 -23.00 -8.26 4.13
CA ILE A 175 -23.72 -8.13 2.86
C ILE A 175 -22.76 -8.29 1.67
N GLN A 176 -21.60 -7.61 1.71
CA GLN A 176 -20.58 -7.70 0.66
C GLN A 176 -19.97 -9.10 0.51
N LYS A 177 -20.00 -9.93 1.57
CA LYS A 177 -19.53 -11.32 1.53
C LYS A 177 -20.64 -12.34 1.24
N GLY A 178 -21.89 -11.90 1.12
CA GLY A 178 -23.05 -12.79 0.96
C GLY A 178 -23.32 -13.68 2.18
N PHE A 179 -22.84 -13.32 3.38
CA PHE A 179 -23.10 -14.08 4.60
C PHE A 179 -24.46 -13.73 5.17
N ASP A 180 -25.26 -14.75 5.49
CA ASP A 180 -26.49 -14.57 6.24
C ASP A 180 -26.16 -13.97 7.62
N HIS A 181 -26.73 -12.79 7.89
CA HIS A 181 -26.53 -12.07 9.13
C HIS A 181 -26.92 -12.86 10.39
N LEU A 182 -27.91 -13.75 10.27
CA LEU A 182 -28.41 -14.54 11.40
C LEU A 182 -27.65 -15.87 11.58
N SER A 183 -26.82 -16.26 10.62
CA SER A 183 -26.01 -17.49 10.69
C SER A 183 -24.77 -17.33 11.58
N VAL A 184 -24.25 -16.10 11.71
CA VAL A 184 -23.06 -15.79 12.50
C VAL A 184 -23.44 -15.66 13.97
N ALA A 185 -22.74 -16.39 14.84
CA ALA A 185 -22.88 -16.29 16.28
C ALA A 185 -21.65 -15.64 16.92
N LEU A 186 -21.88 -14.97 18.05
CA LEU A 186 -20.85 -14.30 18.84
C LEU A 186 -20.69 -14.99 20.20
N SER A 187 -19.45 -15.21 20.62
CA SER A 187 -19.07 -15.49 22.00
C SER A 187 -18.55 -14.21 22.65
N ALA A 188 -18.76 -14.07 23.96
CA ALA A 188 -18.10 -13.04 24.76
C ALA A 188 -17.07 -13.72 25.67
N ALA A 189 -15.81 -13.33 25.57
CA ALA A 189 -14.75 -13.72 26.48
C ALA A 189 -14.71 -12.75 27.67
N ILE A 190 -14.89 -13.27 28.88
CA ILE A 190 -14.77 -12.55 30.15
C ILE A 190 -13.42 -12.93 30.75
N GLN A 191 -12.47 -12.01 30.71
CA GLN A 191 -11.08 -12.26 31.07
C GLN A 191 -10.64 -11.32 32.19
N LEU A 192 -9.85 -11.80 33.14
CA LEU A 192 -9.29 -10.95 34.20
C LEU A 192 -8.53 -9.75 33.63
N MET A 193 -8.82 -8.58 34.19
CA MET A 193 -8.20 -7.34 33.76
C MET A 193 -6.78 -7.23 34.31
N VAL A 194 -5.81 -7.07 33.41
CA VAL A 194 -4.43 -6.72 33.79
C VAL A 194 -4.37 -5.25 34.20
N TYR A 195 -3.63 -4.93 35.26
CA TYR A 195 -3.45 -3.56 35.74
C TYR A 195 -2.29 -2.94 34.96
N SER A 196 -2.50 -2.73 33.66
CA SER A 196 -1.40 -2.44 32.73
C SER A 196 -0.81 -1.06 32.98
N LYS A 197 0.45 -1.00 33.42
CA LYS A 197 1.26 0.22 33.33
C LYS A 197 1.88 0.42 31.95
N ALA A 198 2.04 -0.67 31.21
CA ALA A 198 2.48 -0.69 29.82
C ALA A 198 1.84 -1.85 29.09
N SER A 199 1.68 -1.73 27.79
CA SER A 199 1.10 -2.76 26.93
C SER A 199 1.40 -2.46 25.47
N GLY A 200 1.10 -3.41 24.60
CA GLY A 200 1.27 -3.22 23.16
C GLY A 200 1.07 -4.50 22.37
N VAL A 201 1.70 -4.54 21.20
CA VAL A 201 1.52 -5.60 20.21
C VAL A 201 2.90 -6.19 19.85
N ILE A 202 2.92 -7.46 19.49
CA ILE A 202 4.10 -8.18 19.02
C ILE A 202 3.76 -8.86 17.70
N PHE A 203 4.63 -8.70 16.72
CA PHE A 203 4.63 -9.48 15.50
C PHE A 203 5.84 -10.41 15.49
N THR A 204 5.64 -11.69 15.17
CA THR A 204 6.75 -12.66 15.09
C THR A 204 7.52 -12.58 13.77
N LEU A 205 7.44 -11.45 13.08
CA LEU A 205 8.22 -11.09 11.91
C LEU A 205 8.25 -9.57 11.77
N ASP A 206 9.11 -9.05 10.91
CA ASP A 206 9.03 -7.65 10.48
C ASP A 206 7.91 -7.51 9.44
N VAL A 207 6.84 -6.81 9.84
CA VAL A 207 5.63 -6.64 9.01
C VAL A 207 5.90 -5.84 7.73
N SER A 208 6.96 -5.02 7.69
CA SER A 208 7.28 -4.14 6.56
C SER A 208 7.88 -4.89 5.37
N ASN A 209 8.65 -5.95 5.64
CA ASN A 209 9.45 -6.67 4.64
C ASN A 209 9.25 -8.20 4.67
N GLY A 210 8.59 -8.73 5.71
CA GLY A 210 8.33 -10.15 5.90
C GLY A 210 9.49 -10.96 6.50
N ASP A 211 10.51 -10.31 7.05
CA ASP A 211 11.65 -10.98 7.68
C ASP A 211 11.20 -11.77 8.92
N ARG A 212 11.21 -13.10 8.78
CA ARG A 212 10.83 -14.05 9.84
C ARG A 212 11.94 -14.31 10.85
N SER A 213 13.14 -13.77 10.66
CA SER A 213 14.27 -13.97 11.58
C SER A 213 14.20 -13.10 12.85
N VAL A 214 13.23 -12.17 12.90
CA VAL A 214 13.08 -11.20 13.98
C VAL A 214 11.67 -11.21 14.59
N VAL A 215 11.56 -10.63 15.79
CA VAL A 215 10.31 -10.30 16.48
C VAL A 215 10.25 -8.78 16.60
N LEU A 216 9.17 -8.19 16.13
CA LEU A 216 8.86 -6.77 16.30
C LEU A 216 7.96 -6.61 17.52
N ILE A 217 8.38 -5.80 18.50
CA ILE A 217 7.65 -5.52 19.73
C ILE A 217 7.34 -4.02 19.77
N GLU A 218 6.06 -3.70 19.89
CA GLU A 218 5.58 -2.34 20.11
C GLU A 218 5.13 -2.15 21.55
N ALA A 219 5.46 -1.01 22.16
CA ALA A 219 5.11 -0.71 23.56
C ALA A 219 4.63 0.73 23.79
N GLY A 220 3.50 0.88 24.48
CA GLY A 220 2.96 2.15 24.98
C GLY A 220 2.69 2.10 26.48
N TYR A 221 2.50 3.27 27.10
CA TYR A 221 2.08 3.38 28.50
C TYR A 221 0.57 3.17 28.63
N GLY A 222 0.16 2.59 29.76
CA GLY A 222 -1.25 2.30 30.06
C GLY A 222 -1.79 1.06 29.34
N LEU A 223 -3.07 1.12 28.97
CA LEU A 223 -3.84 0.07 28.30
C LEU A 223 -3.57 0.01 26.78
N GLY A 224 -3.60 -1.20 26.22
CA GLY A 224 -3.06 -1.48 24.87
C GLY A 224 -3.93 -1.00 23.73
N GLU A 225 -5.17 -0.62 24.02
CA GLU A 225 -6.16 -0.20 23.02
C GLU A 225 -5.65 0.95 22.13
N TYR A 226 -4.87 1.89 22.69
CA TYR A 226 -4.34 3.02 21.92
C TYR A 226 -3.21 2.63 20.97
N VAL A 227 -2.44 1.58 21.30
CA VAL A 227 -1.45 0.99 20.40
C VAL A 227 -2.16 0.26 19.27
N VAL A 228 -3.13 -0.61 19.60
CA VAL A 228 -3.92 -1.39 18.63
C VAL A 228 -4.70 -0.49 17.66
N GLN A 229 -5.22 0.65 18.13
CA GLN A 229 -5.95 1.63 17.30
C GLN A 229 -5.04 2.61 16.53
N GLY A 230 -3.72 2.59 16.77
CA GLY A 230 -2.78 3.55 16.18
C GLY A 230 -2.99 5.00 16.64
N LYS A 231 -3.58 5.22 17.82
CA LYS A 231 -3.79 6.56 18.40
C LYS A 231 -2.51 7.18 18.97
N ILE A 232 -1.53 6.34 19.28
CA ILE A 232 -0.21 6.75 19.76
C ILE A 232 0.88 6.15 18.90
N THR A 233 2.04 6.79 18.86
CA THR A 233 3.26 6.20 18.31
C THR A 233 3.97 5.44 19.44
N PRO A 234 4.00 4.09 19.42
CA PRO A 234 4.64 3.29 20.46
C PRO A 234 6.17 3.28 20.32
N ASP A 235 6.86 2.81 21.35
CA ASP A 235 8.24 2.34 21.20
C ASP A 235 8.28 1.13 20.27
N GLU A 236 9.33 1.02 19.46
CA GLU A 236 9.56 -0.11 18.56
C GLU A 236 10.87 -0.82 18.95
N TYR A 237 10.81 -2.13 19.15
CA TYR A 237 11.98 -2.96 19.41
C TYR A 237 12.04 -4.14 18.43
N ILE A 238 13.15 -4.28 17.72
CA ILE A 238 13.41 -5.43 16.85
C ILE A 238 14.35 -6.38 17.58
N VAL A 239 13.91 -7.61 17.80
CA VAL A 239 14.67 -8.67 18.50
C VAL A 239 14.95 -9.81 17.55
N ARG A 240 16.21 -10.21 17.41
CA ARG A 240 16.58 -11.37 16.58
C ARG A 240 16.23 -12.67 17.31
N LYS A 241 15.54 -13.59 16.63
CA LYS A 241 15.08 -14.85 17.24
C LYS A 241 16.22 -15.80 17.62
N SER A 242 17.32 -15.81 16.87
CA SER A 242 18.41 -16.78 17.05
C SER A 242 19.14 -16.65 18.40
N ASP A 243 19.27 -15.44 18.92
CA ASP A 243 20.07 -15.13 20.12
C ASP A 243 19.36 -14.16 21.10
N LEU A 244 18.14 -13.72 20.78
CA LEU A 244 17.37 -12.73 21.53
C LEU A 244 18.08 -11.38 21.67
N ALA A 245 19.00 -11.07 20.75
CA ALA A 245 19.65 -9.77 20.71
C ALA A 245 18.67 -8.69 20.24
N ILE A 246 18.61 -7.57 20.96
CA ILE A 246 17.84 -6.39 20.54
C ILE A 246 18.67 -5.68 19.46
N VAL A 247 18.22 -5.76 18.22
CA VAL A 247 18.93 -5.28 17.02
C VAL A 247 18.67 -3.79 16.80
N ARG A 248 17.46 -3.34 17.10
CA ARG A 248 17.02 -1.95 16.92
C ARG A 248 16.09 -1.54 18.05
N LYS A 249 16.20 -0.27 18.46
CA LYS A 249 15.25 0.40 19.34
C LYS A 249 14.89 1.75 18.75
N ASN A 250 13.60 2.07 18.70
CA ASN A 250 13.08 3.39 18.40
C ASN A 250 12.19 3.82 19.57
N VAL A 251 12.50 4.96 20.19
CA VAL A 251 11.78 5.46 21.37
C VAL A 251 11.24 6.86 21.05
N PRO A 252 10.09 6.94 20.35
CA PRO A 252 9.46 8.21 20.03
C PRO A 252 8.77 8.81 21.27
N LYS A 253 8.43 10.09 21.20
CA LYS A 253 7.76 10.79 22.29
C LYS A 253 6.31 10.34 22.45
N LYS A 254 5.96 9.80 23.62
CA LYS A 254 4.60 9.32 23.95
C LYS A 254 3.86 10.38 24.76
N THR A 255 2.83 11.01 24.19
CA THR A 255 2.17 12.18 24.80
C THR A 255 0.91 11.82 25.60
N VAL A 256 0.20 10.76 25.23
CA VAL A 256 -1.06 10.32 25.85
C VAL A 256 -1.03 8.83 26.16
N GLN A 257 -1.83 8.41 27.14
CA GLN A 257 -2.02 7.02 27.56
C GLN A 257 -3.47 6.80 27.99
N LEU A 258 -3.97 5.59 27.78
CA LEU A 258 -5.28 5.17 28.29
C LEU A 258 -5.09 4.48 29.65
N VAL A 259 -5.73 4.98 30.70
CA VAL A 259 -5.61 4.42 32.05
C VAL A 259 -6.94 3.91 32.57
N ARG A 260 -6.87 3.00 33.55
CA ARG A 260 -8.05 2.50 34.25
C ARG A 260 -8.54 3.52 35.28
N LEU A 261 -9.85 3.56 35.48
CA LEU A 261 -10.47 4.25 36.60
C LEU A 261 -10.64 3.29 37.79
N PRO A 262 -10.48 3.75 39.05
CA PRO A 262 -10.69 2.91 40.23
C PRO A 262 -12.10 2.34 40.37
N THR A 263 -13.10 3.00 39.77
CA THR A 263 -14.53 2.67 39.88
C THR A 263 -15.09 1.99 38.62
N GLY A 264 -14.22 1.48 37.74
CA GLY A 264 -14.60 0.90 36.45
C GLY A 264 -14.52 1.88 35.27
N GLY A 265 -14.28 1.34 34.07
CA GLY A 265 -14.06 2.10 32.84
C GLY A 265 -12.63 2.66 32.67
N THR A 266 -12.43 3.48 31.65
CA THR A 266 -11.11 3.98 31.24
C THR A 266 -11.13 5.48 30.94
N GLU A 267 -9.98 6.13 31.09
CA GLU A 267 -9.81 7.56 30.84
C GLU A 267 -8.51 7.83 30.09
N GLU A 268 -8.54 8.73 29.11
CA GLU A 268 -7.34 9.24 28.47
C GLU A 268 -6.64 10.24 29.39
N ARG A 269 -5.33 10.05 29.61
CA ARG A 269 -4.50 10.98 30.37
C ARG A 269 -3.22 11.31 29.62
N PRO A 270 -2.67 12.53 29.80
CA PRO A 270 -1.33 12.82 29.32
C PRO A 270 -0.31 11.93 30.04
N VAL A 271 0.70 11.48 29.30
CA VAL A 271 1.88 10.82 29.88
C VAL A 271 2.68 11.89 30.65
N PRO A 272 3.11 11.63 31.91
CA PRO A 272 3.96 12.56 32.65
C PRO A 272 5.18 13.01 31.84
N PRO A 273 5.54 14.31 31.81
CA PRO A 273 6.63 14.84 30.98
C PRO A 273 7.96 14.09 31.13
N ASP A 274 8.26 13.58 32.32
CA ASP A 274 9.47 12.84 32.64
C ASP A 274 9.50 11.39 32.13
N LEU A 275 8.37 10.89 31.60
CA LEU A 275 8.22 9.57 30.99
C LEU A 275 8.06 9.62 29.47
N GLN A 276 7.68 10.76 28.87
CA GLN A 276 7.31 10.82 27.45
C GLN A 276 8.41 10.36 26.50
N ASP A 277 9.68 10.68 26.81
CA ASP A 277 10.86 10.35 26.01
C ASP A 277 11.62 9.13 26.54
N LYS A 278 11.05 8.41 27.53
CA LYS A 278 11.69 7.22 28.12
C LYS A 278 11.25 5.93 27.43
N GLN A 279 12.15 4.95 27.47
CA GLN A 279 11.87 3.57 27.07
C GLN A 279 10.80 2.98 28.00
N VAL A 280 9.76 2.38 27.43
CA VAL A 280 8.60 1.83 28.17
C VAL A 280 8.96 0.54 28.91
N LEU A 281 9.67 -0.37 28.24
CA LEU A 281 10.08 -1.67 28.78
C LEU A 281 11.55 -1.68 29.17
N THR A 282 11.97 -2.57 30.07
CA THR A 282 13.39 -2.88 30.24
C THR A 282 13.88 -3.89 29.20
N ASP A 283 15.18 -3.97 28.98
CA ASP A 283 15.77 -4.90 28.01
C ASP A 283 15.49 -6.37 28.38
N GLU A 284 15.42 -6.68 29.67
CA GLU A 284 15.03 -8.00 30.18
C GLU A 284 13.58 -8.33 29.81
N GLN A 285 12.66 -7.36 29.96
CA GLN A 285 11.25 -7.52 29.61
C GLN A 285 11.05 -7.68 28.10
N ILE A 286 11.81 -6.94 27.28
CA ILE A 286 11.82 -7.07 25.82
C ILE A 286 12.23 -8.50 25.42
N ARG A 287 13.30 -9.03 26.02
CA ARG A 287 13.74 -10.41 25.76
C ARG A 287 12.74 -11.45 26.26
N GLU A 288 12.07 -11.19 27.39
CA GLU A 288 11.04 -12.07 27.92
C GLU A 288 9.81 -12.13 26.99
N LEU A 289 9.32 -10.98 26.50
CA LEU A 289 8.27 -10.93 25.48
C LEU A 289 8.65 -11.64 24.20
N ALA A 290 9.88 -11.47 23.72
CA ALA A 290 10.38 -12.18 22.54
C ALA A 290 10.35 -13.71 22.74
N LYS A 291 10.68 -14.21 23.93
CA LYS A 291 10.56 -15.65 24.25
C LYS A 291 9.11 -16.12 24.22
N TYR A 292 8.17 -15.36 24.78
CA TYR A 292 6.75 -15.70 24.70
C TYR A 292 6.27 -15.73 23.24
N ALA A 293 6.67 -14.74 22.44
CA ALA A 293 6.32 -14.65 21.02
C ALA A 293 6.83 -15.85 20.22
N ILE A 294 8.10 -16.25 20.41
CA ILE A 294 8.68 -17.44 19.78
C ILE A 294 7.96 -18.72 20.23
N THR A 295 7.64 -18.84 21.52
CA THR A 295 6.92 -20.01 22.06
C THR A 295 5.53 -20.14 21.43
N ILE A 296 4.82 -19.02 21.26
CA ILE A 296 3.50 -18.98 20.62
C ILE A 296 3.63 -19.31 19.13
N GLU A 297 4.58 -18.69 18.41
CA GLU A 297 4.84 -19.01 17.00
C GLU A 297 5.19 -20.50 16.79
N ASP A 298 6.03 -21.05 17.65
CA ASP A 298 6.41 -22.46 17.61
C ASP A 298 5.22 -23.38 17.89
N HIS A 299 4.23 -22.95 18.66
CA HIS A 299 3.01 -23.71 18.88
C HIS A 299 2.09 -23.69 17.66
N TYR A 300 1.79 -22.49 17.13
CA TYR A 300 0.85 -22.31 16.02
C TYR A 300 1.46 -22.59 14.64
N LYS A 301 2.80 -22.70 14.55
CA LYS A 301 3.59 -22.96 13.32
C LYS A 301 3.33 -21.95 12.20
N LYS A 302 3.00 -20.71 12.58
CA LYS A 302 2.65 -19.61 11.67
C LYS A 302 3.10 -18.30 12.30
N PRO A 303 3.41 -17.27 11.50
CA PRO A 303 3.59 -15.92 12.02
C PRO A 303 2.39 -15.46 12.84
N MET A 304 2.64 -14.80 13.97
CA MET A 304 1.62 -14.41 14.94
C MET A 304 1.61 -12.90 15.19
N ASP A 305 0.41 -12.39 15.41
CA ASP A 305 0.05 -11.07 15.95
C ASP A 305 -0.46 -11.28 17.38
N ILE A 306 0.24 -10.69 18.36
CA ILE A 306 0.10 -10.99 19.79
C ILE A 306 -0.05 -9.70 20.59
N GLU A 307 -1.12 -9.59 21.38
CA GLU A 307 -1.30 -8.48 22.33
C GLU A 307 -0.77 -8.85 23.71
N TRP A 308 -0.13 -7.90 24.39
CA TRP A 308 0.47 -8.13 25.71
C TRP A 308 0.28 -6.94 26.66
N ALA A 309 0.42 -7.20 27.96
CA ALA A 309 0.42 -6.18 29.00
C ALA A 309 1.39 -6.49 30.13
N LEU A 310 1.92 -5.43 30.75
CA LEU A 310 2.76 -5.45 31.93
C LEU A 310 1.95 -4.99 33.15
N ASP A 311 1.67 -5.92 34.06
CA ASP A 311 0.89 -5.65 35.27
C ASP A 311 1.70 -4.80 36.27
N GLU A 312 1.12 -3.70 36.74
CA GLU A 312 1.80 -2.77 37.65
C GLU A 312 1.96 -3.32 39.07
N ARG A 313 1.08 -4.23 39.50
CA ARG A 313 1.06 -4.79 40.86
C ARG A 313 2.12 -5.86 41.04
N THR A 314 2.33 -6.68 40.00
CA THR A 314 3.23 -7.83 40.04
C THR A 314 4.48 -7.66 39.18
N ASN A 315 4.52 -6.62 38.32
CA ASN A 315 5.55 -6.41 37.31
C ASN A 315 5.74 -7.61 36.36
N LYS A 316 4.70 -8.43 36.19
CA LYS A 316 4.70 -9.59 35.30
C LYS A 316 4.08 -9.24 33.96
N LEU A 317 4.62 -9.84 32.91
CA LEU A 317 4.10 -9.77 31.55
C LEU A 317 2.99 -10.80 31.37
N PHE A 318 1.93 -10.42 30.65
CA PHE A 318 0.79 -11.25 30.32
C PHE A 318 0.47 -11.15 28.83
N ILE A 319 0.13 -12.26 28.21
CA ILE A 319 -0.39 -12.34 26.85
C ILE A 319 -1.91 -12.21 26.89
N LEU A 320 -2.43 -11.20 26.22
CA LEU A 320 -3.85 -10.84 26.23
C LEU A 320 -4.62 -11.48 25.08
N GLN A 321 -3.96 -11.69 23.94
CA GLN A 321 -4.53 -12.30 22.74
C GLN A 321 -3.39 -12.77 21.83
N ALA A 322 -3.63 -13.82 21.05
CA ALA A 322 -2.75 -14.19 19.94
C ALA A 322 -3.58 -14.71 18.77
N ARG A 323 -3.20 -14.33 17.55
CA ARG A 323 -3.82 -14.80 16.31
C ARG A 323 -2.79 -14.87 15.19
N PRO A 324 -3.03 -15.64 14.12
CA PRO A 324 -2.17 -15.62 12.94
C PRO A 324 -2.07 -14.20 12.34
N GLU A 325 -0.88 -13.81 11.93
CA GLU A 325 -0.66 -12.53 11.24
C GLU A 325 -1.23 -12.59 9.81
N THR A 326 -2.04 -11.61 9.43
CA THR A 326 -2.94 -11.75 8.26
C THR A 326 -2.28 -11.60 6.90
N VAL A 327 -1.12 -10.94 6.77
CA VAL A 327 -0.49 -10.65 5.46
C VAL A 327 0.52 -11.75 5.09
N TRP A 328 1.39 -12.09 6.02
CA TRP A 328 2.52 -12.99 5.86
C TRP A 328 2.25 -14.40 6.38
N ALA A 329 1.29 -14.64 7.28
CA ALA A 329 0.90 -16.02 7.62
C ALA A 329 0.06 -16.69 6.53
N ILE A 330 -0.63 -15.90 5.69
CA ILE A 330 -1.31 -16.38 4.47
C ILE A 330 -0.29 -16.61 3.34
N ARG A 331 0.85 -15.90 3.36
CA ARG A 331 2.04 -16.24 2.56
C ARG A 331 2.76 -17.42 3.21
N LYS A 332 2.22 -18.63 3.08
CA LYS A 332 3.05 -19.82 3.30
C LYS A 332 4.27 -19.78 2.37
N GLU A 333 5.41 -20.26 2.89
CA GLU A 333 6.53 -20.75 2.08
C GLU A 333 5.96 -21.53 0.90
N GLU A 334 6.59 -21.41 -0.27
CA GLU A 334 6.17 -22.09 -1.51
C GLU A 334 5.78 -23.55 -1.26
N GLU A 335 4.49 -23.79 -1.01
CA GLU A 335 3.91 -25.12 -1.07
C GLU A 335 3.87 -25.48 -2.55
N LYS A 336 4.57 -26.57 -2.89
CA LYS A 336 4.45 -27.23 -4.19
C LYS A 336 2.96 -27.36 -4.52
N PRO A 337 2.51 -26.94 -5.72
CA PRO A 337 1.14 -27.21 -6.11
C PRO A 337 0.96 -28.72 -6.30
N GLU A 338 0.29 -29.36 -5.35
CA GLU A 338 -0.44 -30.61 -5.59
C GLU A 338 -1.82 -30.26 -6.15
N ALA A 339 -1.83 -30.03 -7.46
CA ALA A 339 -2.75 -30.66 -8.38
C ALA A 339 -2.00 -30.65 -9.71
N GLU A 340 -1.76 -31.81 -10.32
CA GLU A 340 -1.31 -31.87 -11.70
C GLU A 340 -2.34 -31.11 -12.54
N ILE A 341 -2.01 -29.87 -12.91
CA ILE A 341 -2.82 -29.10 -13.85
C ILE A 341 -2.74 -29.88 -15.16
N GLU A 342 -3.88 -30.42 -15.64
CA GLU A 342 -3.92 -31.02 -16.98
C GLU A 342 -3.47 -29.96 -17.98
N THR A 343 -2.28 -30.20 -18.56
CA THR A 343 -1.67 -29.28 -19.51
C THR A 343 -2.09 -29.67 -20.92
N THR A 344 -2.24 -28.67 -21.78
CA THR A 344 -2.53 -28.87 -23.21
C THR A 344 -1.44 -28.26 -24.08
N LYS A 345 -1.14 -28.91 -25.20
CA LYS A 345 -0.30 -28.39 -26.29
C LYS A 345 -1.12 -27.65 -27.35
N GLU A 346 -2.44 -27.81 -27.32
CA GLU A 346 -3.35 -27.24 -28.30
C GLU A 346 -3.66 -25.78 -27.97
N ARG A 347 -3.30 -24.87 -28.88
CA ARG A 347 -3.46 -23.42 -28.68
C ARG A 347 -4.78 -22.93 -29.24
N LYS A 348 -5.88 -23.27 -28.57
CA LYS A 348 -7.21 -22.76 -28.93
C LYS A 348 -7.45 -21.40 -28.27
N ILE A 349 -7.64 -20.37 -29.09
CA ILE A 349 -7.87 -18.99 -28.63
C ILE A 349 -9.35 -18.82 -28.26
N LEU A 350 -9.62 -18.32 -27.06
CA LEU A 350 -10.97 -18.03 -26.58
C LEU A 350 -11.35 -16.57 -26.80
N VAL A 351 -10.46 -15.63 -26.48
CA VAL A 351 -10.71 -14.19 -26.65
C VAL A 351 -9.41 -13.41 -26.89
N GLN A 352 -9.50 -12.27 -27.57
CA GLN A 352 -8.40 -11.35 -27.83
C GLN A 352 -8.75 -9.93 -27.38
N GLY A 353 -7.75 -9.19 -26.90
CA GLY A 353 -7.89 -7.79 -26.49
C GLY A 353 -6.58 -7.02 -26.64
N LEU A 354 -6.53 -5.82 -26.07
CA LEU A 354 -5.33 -4.98 -26.06
C LEU A 354 -4.39 -5.42 -24.93
N PRO A 355 -3.10 -5.67 -25.20
CA PRO A 355 -2.12 -6.06 -24.19
C PRO A 355 -1.75 -4.87 -23.29
N ALA A 356 -2.48 -4.68 -22.19
CA ALA A 356 -2.31 -3.54 -21.30
C ALA A 356 -1.08 -3.65 -20.39
N SER A 357 -0.84 -4.81 -19.79
CA SER A 357 0.31 -5.07 -18.91
C SER A 357 0.91 -6.42 -19.27
N PRO A 358 2.22 -6.51 -19.59
CA PRO A 358 2.80 -7.74 -20.13
C PRO A 358 2.93 -8.84 -19.08
N GLY A 359 2.89 -10.08 -19.55
CA GLY A 359 3.14 -11.27 -18.72
C GLY A 359 2.28 -12.45 -19.15
N ILE A 360 2.56 -13.62 -18.59
CA ILE A 360 1.80 -14.86 -18.84
C ILE A 360 1.34 -15.39 -17.49
N ALA A 361 0.07 -15.73 -17.40
CA ALA A 361 -0.50 -16.33 -16.20
C ALA A 361 -1.47 -17.46 -16.57
N VAL A 362 -1.52 -18.47 -15.71
CA VAL A 362 -2.49 -19.56 -15.78
C VAL A 362 -3.36 -19.47 -14.54
N GLY A 363 -4.68 -19.55 -14.72
CA GLY A 363 -5.61 -19.50 -13.61
C GLY A 363 -7.03 -19.83 -14.02
N LYS A 364 -7.89 -20.06 -13.03
CA LYS A 364 -9.33 -20.18 -13.27
C LYS A 364 -9.92 -18.80 -13.54
N VAL A 365 -10.73 -18.69 -14.57
CA VAL A 365 -11.56 -17.51 -14.85
C VAL A 365 -12.50 -17.30 -13.68
N HIS A 366 -12.57 -16.07 -13.21
CA HIS A 366 -13.63 -15.64 -12.30
C HIS A 366 -14.24 -14.36 -12.86
N ILE A 367 -15.48 -14.47 -13.33
CA ILE A 367 -16.21 -13.35 -13.92
C ILE A 367 -16.88 -12.55 -12.81
N ILE A 368 -16.40 -11.32 -12.63
CA ILE A 368 -16.91 -10.41 -11.61
C ILE A 368 -17.53 -9.22 -12.34
N PRO A 369 -18.86 -9.13 -12.48
CA PRO A 369 -19.50 -8.05 -13.22
C PRO A 369 -19.55 -6.72 -12.43
N THR A 370 -19.52 -6.76 -11.10
CA THR A 370 -19.60 -5.57 -10.23
C THR A 370 -18.65 -5.67 -9.03
N VAL A 371 -18.28 -4.52 -8.47
CA VAL A 371 -17.37 -4.37 -7.32
C VAL A 371 -17.80 -5.23 -6.12
N ASP A 372 -19.10 -5.46 -5.94
CA ASP A 372 -19.66 -6.17 -4.78
C ASP A 372 -19.19 -7.63 -4.68
N LYS A 373 -18.76 -8.23 -5.79
CA LYS A 373 -18.30 -9.63 -5.88
C LYS A 373 -16.78 -9.81 -5.88
N ILE A 374 -16.00 -8.72 -5.80
CA ILE A 374 -14.52 -8.72 -5.63
C ILE A 374 -14.07 -9.65 -4.50
N ASN A 375 -14.94 -9.82 -3.51
CA ASN A 375 -14.71 -10.62 -2.33
C ASN A 375 -14.75 -12.13 -2.54
N GLU A 376 -15.39 -12.60 -3.62
CA GLU A 376 -15.43 -14.00 -4.05
C GLU A 376 -14.15 -14.39 -4.82
N PHE A 377 -13.38 -13.38 -5.26
CA PHE A 377 -12.17 -13.54 -6.04
C PHE A 377 -11.02 -14.14 -5.22
N ASN A 378 -10.58 -15.34 -5.60
CA ASN A 378 -9.49 -16.04 -4.95
C ASN A 378 -8.14 -15.63 -5.54
N LYS A 379 -7.10 -15.72 -4.70
CA LYS A 379 -5.73 -15.42 -5.13
C LYS A 379 -5.30 -16.43 -6.21
N GLY A 380 -4.76 -15.91 -7.31
CA GLY A 380 -4.29 -16.73 -8.43
C GLY A 380 -5.34 -16.95 -9.53
N GLU A 381 -6.56 -16.44 -9.39
CA GLU A 381 -7.59 -16.47 -10.43
C GLU A 381 -7.36 -15.41 -11.51
N ILE A 382 -8.04 -15.57 -12.64
CA ILE A 382 -8.07 -14.61 -13.74
C ILE A 382 -9.31 -13.73 -13.57
N LEU A 383 -9.11 -12.46 -13.27
CA LEU A 383 -10.19 -11.50 -13.08
C LEU A 383 -10.79 -11.12 -14.44
N VAL A 384 -12.04 -11.48 -14.69
CA VAL A 384 -12.75 -11.10 -15.91
C VAL A 384 -13.90 -10.15 -15.57
N THR A 385 -13.91 -8.95 -16.14
CA THR A 385 -14.96 -7.94 -15.83
C THR A 385 -15.23 -7.01 -17.02
N GLU A 386 -16.25 -6.14 -16.90
CA GLU A 386 -16.52 -5.13 -17.92
C GLU A 386 -15.46 -4.02 -17.91
N MET A 387 -15.20 -3.43 -16.74
CA MET A 387 -14.17 -2.42 -16.51
C MET A 387 -13.81 -2.37 -15.02
N THR A 388 -12.57 -2.05 -14.68
CA THR A 388 -12.15 -1.83 -13.29
C THR A 388 -12.20 -0.35 -12.91
N ALA A 389 -12.44 -0.07 -11.63
CA ALA A 389 -12.36 1.24 -10.98
C ALA A 389 -11.44 1.16 -9.73
N PRO A 390 -11.10 2.27 -9.03
CA PRO A 390 -10.21 2.26 -7.86
C PRO A 390 -10.55 1.22 -6.79
N ASP A 391 -11.83 0.93 -6.59
CA ASP A 391 -12.30 -0.06 -5.61
C ASP A 391 -11.94 -1.51 -5.97
N TRP A 392 -11.48 -1.76 -7.20
CA TRP A 392 -11.06 -3.09 -7.68
C TRP A 392 -9.62 -3.45 -7.30
N VAL A 393 -8.81 -2.47 -6.86
CA VAL A 393 -7.40 -2.65 -6.51
C VAL A 393 -7.16 -3.85 -5.58
N PRO A 394 -8.01 -4.15 -4.57
CA PRO A 394 -7.84 -5.35 -3.74
C PRO A 394 -7.97 -6.69 -4.50
N ALA A 395 -8.93 -6.84 -5.43
CA ALA A 395 -9.02 -8.05 -6.27
C ALA A 395 -7.92 -8.07 -7.32
N MET A 396 -7.59 -6.91 -7.90
CA MET A 396 -6.48 -6.79 -8.86
C MET A 396 -5.20 -7.33 -8.22
N ARG A 397 -4.86 -6.92 -7.00
CA ARG A 397 -3.69 -7.43 -6.25
C ARG A 397 -3.68 -8.95 -6.02
N LYS A 398 -4.84 -9.61 -6.06
CA LYS A 398 -4.98 -11.07 -5.90
C LYS A 398 -4.90 -11.82 -7.24
N ALA A 399 -5.15 -11.14 -8.35
CA ALA A 399 -5.30 -11.75 -9.67
C ALA A 399 -3.97 -12.24 -10.22
N ALA A 400 -4.00 -13.43 -10.84
CA ALA A 400 -2.88 -13.89 -11.65
C ALA A 400 -2.83 -13.15 -12.99
N ALA A 401 -3.98 -12.79 -13.55
CA ALA A 401 -4.11 -11.80 -14.62
C ALA A 401 -5.50 -11.17 -14.65
N ILE A 402 -5.64 -10.08 -15.40
CA ILE A 402 -6.87 -9.30 -15.52
C ILE A 402 -7.28 -9.21 -16.99
N VAL A 403 -8.56 -9.42 -17.28
CA VAL A 403 -9.15 -9.33 -18.62
C VAL A 403 -10.41 -8.47 -18.56
N THR A 404 -10.47 -7.34 -19.28
CA THR A 404 -11.65 -6.48 -19.31
C THR A 404 -12.30 -6.38 -20.68
N ASN A 405 -13.64 -6.31 -20.71
CA ASN A 405 -14.40 -6.09 -21.96
C ASN A 405 -14.09 -4.73 -22.59
N SER A 406 -13.99 -3.71 -21.74
CA SER A 406 -13.85 -2.31 -22.10
C SER A 406 -12.57 -1.72 -21.51
N GLY A 407 -12.06 -0.66 -22.13
CA GLY A 407 -10.88 0.05 -21.68
C GLY A 407 -9.76 0.07 -22.73
N GLY A 408 -9.05 1.20 -22.80
CA GLY A 408 -7.85 1.38 -23.61
C GLY A 408 -6.56 1.22 -22.81
N MET A 409 -5.43 1.42 -23.47
CA MET A 409 -4.09 1.27 -22.86
C MET A 409 -3.81 2.20 -21.67
N THR A 410 -4.63 3.23 -21.47
CA THR A 410 -4.53 4.21 -20.37
C THR A 410 -5.67 4.10 -19.36
N CYS A 411 -6.53 3.09 -19.46
CA CYS A 411 -7.64 2.94 -18.50
C CYS A 411 -7.12 2.55 -17.11
N HIS A 412 -7.98 2.70 -16.10
CA HIS A 412 -7.67 2.32 -14.72
C HIS A 412 -7.05 0.92 -14.60
N ALA A 413 -7.63 -0.07 -15.29
CA ALA A 413 -7.15 -1.45 -15.27
C ALA A 413 -5.71 -1.54 -15.78
N ALA A 414 -5.41 -0.82 -16.87
CA ALA A 414 -4.10 -0.82 -17.50
C ALA A 414 -3.03 -0.12 -16.65
N ILE A 415 -3.35 1.03 -16.05
CA ILE A 415 -2.41 1.80 -15.21
C ILE A 415 -2.05 1.00 -13.96
N VAL A 416 -3.07 0.60 -13.21
CA VAL A 416 -2.86 -0.10 -11.93
C VAL A 416 -2.22 -1.47 -12.13
N SER A 417 -2.58 -2.20 -13.19
CA SER A 417 -1.96 -3.52 -13.45
C SER A 417 -0.48 -3.40 -13.79
N ARG A 418 -0.04 -2.32 -14.45
CA ARG A 418 1.39 -2.06 -14.70
C ARG A 418 2.12 -1.74 -13.40
N GLU A 419 1.58 -0.84 -12.59
CA GLU A 419 2.15 -0.47 -11.29
C GLU A 419 2.30 -1.67 -10.35
N LEU A 420 1.37 -2.62 -10.44
CA LEU A 420 1.38 -3.85 -9.64
C LEU A 420 2.13 -5.02 -10.31
N GLY A 421 2.57 -4.88 -11.56
CA GLY A 421 3.24 -5.95 -12.33
C GLY A 421 2.35 -7.16 -12.65
N ILE A 422 1.03 -6.97 -12.78
CA ILE A 422 0.06 -8.03 -13.07
C ILE A 422 -0.23 -8.06 -14.57
N PRO A 423 -0.19 -9.23 -15.25
CA PRO A 423 -0.58 -9.36 -16.65
C PRO A 423 -2.02 -8.89 -16.88
N CYS A 424 -2.25 -8.04 -17.89
CA CYS A 424 -3.55 -7.42 -18.11
C CYS A 424 -3.88 -7.26 -19.59
N ILE A 425 -5.09 -7.66 -19.96
CA ILE A 425 -5.68 -7.49 -21.30
C ILE A 425 -6.95 -6.65 -21.14
N VAL A 426 -7.10 -5.60 -21.94
CA VAL A 426 -8.27 -4.70 -21.87
C VAL A 426 -8.96 -4.57 -23.21
N GLY A 427 -10.24 -4.20 -23.20
CA GLY A 427 -10.96 -3.88 -24.44
C GLY A 427 -11.28 -5.09 -25.32
N THR A 428 -11.53 -6.28 -24.76
CA THR A 428 -11.83 -7.48 -25.57
C THR A 428 -13.08 -7.33 -26.45
N ALA A 429 -14.11 -6.60 -25.99
CA ALA A 429 -15.31 -6.32 -26.78
C ALA A 429 -15.00 -5.50 -28.05
N SER A 430 -14.01 -4.61 -27.99
CA SER A 430 -13.58 -3.81 -29.15
C SER A 430 -12.77 -4.59 -30.18
N ARG A 431 -12.31 -5.80 -29.83
CA ARG A 431 -11.45 -6.67 -30.65
C ARG A 431 -12.15 -7.95 -31.11
N GLY A 432 -13.43 -8.11 -30.82
CA GLY A 432 -14.23 -9.25 -31.24
C GLY A 432 -15.45 -9.42 -30.35
N THR A 433 -15.29 -10.18 -29.28
CA THR A 433 -16.38 -10.58 -28.37
C THR A 433 -16.02 -10.23 -26.92
N PRO A 434 -16.99 -9.76 -26.10
CA PRO A 434 -16.77 -9.51 -24.68
C PRO A 434 -16.24 -10.77 -23.96
N ALA A 435 -15.21 -10.59 -23.13
CA ALA A 435 -14.61 -11.69 -22.37
C ALA A 435 -15.60 -12.29 -21.36
N THR A 436 -16.48 -11.46 -20.78
CA THR A 436 -17.52 -11.92 -19.84
C THR A 436 -18.59 -12.81 -20.46
N GLU A 437 -18.71 -12.84 -21.79
CA GLU A 437 -19.70 -13.67 -22.51
C GLU A 437 -19.10 -14.98 -23.04
N VAL A 438 -17.79 -14.97 -23.35
CA VAL A 438 -17.12 -16.08 -24.03
C VAL A 438 -16.30 -16.95 -23.08
N LEU A 439 -15.69 -16.35 -22.05
CA LEU A 439 -14.95 -17.10 -21.04
C LEU A 439 -15.96 -17.69 -20.05
N PRO A 440 -16.00 -19.02 -19.85
CA PRO A 440 -16.87 -19.61 -18.83
C PRO A 440 -16.28 -19.37 -17.44
N ASP A 441 -17.15 -19.03 -16.48
CA ASP A 441 -16.75 -18.88 -15.08
C ASP A 441 -16.21 -20.20 -14.53
N GLY A 442 -15.09 -20.14 -13.81
CA GLY A 442 -14.36 -21.29 -13.28
C GLY A 442 -13.48 -22.05 -14.29
N ALA A 443 -13.50 -21.70 -15.59
CA ALA A 443 -12.70 -22.38 -16.60
C ALA A 443 -11.19 -22.10 -16.41
N MET A 444 -10.35 -23.13 -16.55
CA MET A 444 -8.90 -22.94 -16.56
C MET A 444 -8.48 -22.32 -17.89
N VAL A 445 -7.73 -21.21 -17.84
CA VAL A 445 -7.24 -20.50 -19.02
C VAL A 445 -5.80 -20.07 -18.86
N THR A 446 -5.15 -19.84 -19.99
CA THR A 446 -3.83 -19.20 -20.05
C THR A 446 -3.99 -17.80 -20.63
N VAL A 447 -3.67 -16.78 -19.84
CA VAL A 447 -3.65 -15.38 -20.28
C VAL A 447 -2.24 -15.04 -20.72
N ASP A 448 -2.06 -14.82 -22.03
CA ASP A 448 -0.85 -14.25 -22.60
C ASP A 448 -1.10 -12.76 -22.88
N ALA A 449 -0.82 -11.95 -21.86
CA ALA A 449 -1.00 -10.51 -21.95
C ALA A 449 0.11 -9.83 -22.77
N LYS A 450 1.15 -10.55 -23.21
CA LYS A 450 2.13 -10.02 -24.19
C LYS A 450 1.52 -9.99 -25.58
N LEU A 451 0.78 -11.05 -25.93
CA LEU A 451 0.09 -11.15 -27.23
C LEU A 451 -1.34 -10.60 -27.19
N GLY A 452 -1.89 -10.32 -26.01
CA GLY A 452 -3.27 -9.88 -25.84
C GLY A 452 -4.27 -11.00 -26.08
N VAL A 453 -3.90 -12.26 -25.78
CA VAL A 453 -4.69 -13.46 -26.10
C VAL A 453 -4.97 -14.29 -24.86
N VAL A 454 -6.19 -14.82 -24.74
CA VAL A 454 -6.55 -15.83 -23.75
C VAL A 454 -6.77 -17.17 -24.44
N TYR A 455 -6.05 -18.20 -24.02
CA TYR A 455 -6.15 -19.58 -24.53
C TYR A 455 -6.99 -20.47 -23.60
N GLU A 456 -7.64 -21.47 -24.18
CA GLU A 456 -8.35 -22.51 -23.45
C GLU A 456 -7.36 -23.46 -22.75
N GLY A 457 -7.59 -23.73 -21.46
CA GLY A 457 -6.77 -24.62 -20.66
C GLY A 457 -5.44 -24.01 -20.23
N ALA A 458 -4.64 -24.83 -19.54
CA ALA A 458 -3.30 -24.47 -19.10
C ALA A 458 -2.28 -24.93 -20.14
N LEU A 459 -1.63 -23.99 -20.83
CA LEU A 459 -0.59 -24.34 -21.80
C LEU A 459 0.63 -24.91 -21.09
N GLU A 460 1.16 -26.04 -21.56
CA GLU A 460 2.30 -26.74 -20.95
C GLU A 460 3.53 -25.83 -20.75
N GLU A 461 3.80 -24.95 -21.74
CA GLU A 461 4.90 -23.98 -21.70
C GLU A 461 4.68 -22.84 -20.67
N ALA A 462 3.43 -22.55 -20.30
CA ALA A 462 3.09 -21.56 -19.29
C ALA A 462 3.08 -22.14 -17.86
N VAL A 463 2.95 -23.47 -17.73
CA VAL A 463 3.00 -24.21 -16.46
C VAL A 463 4.42 -24.69 -16.11
N ALA A 464 5.25 -24.98 -17.12
CA ALA A 464 6.66 -25.33 -16.92
C ALA A 464 7.46 -24.11 -16.43
N LYS A 465 7.72 -24.04 -15.12
CA LYS A 465 8.72 -23.10 -14.57
C LYS A 465 10.10 -23.44 -15.16
N PRO A 466 10.93 -22.43 -15.53
CA PRO A 466 12.32 -22.71 -15.84
C PRO A 466 13.00 -23.31 -14.60
N GLU A 467 13.51 -24.54 -14.71
CA GLU A 467 14.30 -25.17 -13.66
C GLU A 467 15.54 -24.33 -13.35
N VAL A 468 15.57 -23.73 -12.15
CA VAL A 468 16.81 -23.26 -11.55
C VAL A 468 17.41 -24.44 -10.80
N THR A 469 18.08 -25.34 -11.52
CA THR A 469 18.86 -26.41 -10.89
C THR A 469 20.02 -25.82 -10.10
N GLY A 470 20.21 -26.35 -8.89
CA GLY A 470 21.13 -25.83 -7.90
C GLY A 470 22.61 -25.90 -8.28
N LYS A 471 23.39 -25.20 -7.42
CA LYS A 471 24.75 -24.68 -7.57
C LYS A 471 24.75 -23.34 -8.29
N ALA A 472 24.96 -22.28 -7.49
CA ALA A 472 25.43 -21.00 -7.96
C ALA A 472 26.77 -21.19 -8.69
N VAL A 473 26.68 -21.53 -9.97
CA VAL A 473 27.49 -20.86 -10.96
C VAL A 473 26.81 -19.51 -11.11
N THR A 474 27.45 -18.46 -10.62
CA THR A 474 27.09 -17.08 -10.98
C THR A 474 27.26 -16.94 -12.49
N VAL A 475 26.25 -17.35 -13.25
CA VAL A 475 26.07 -16.85 -14.60
C VAL A 475 25.47 -15.47 -14.39
N ALA A 476 26.35 -14.46 -14.33
CA ALA A 476 25.92 -13.08 -14.48
C ALA A 476 25.07 -13.03 -15.75
N GLU A 477 23.78 -12.70 -15.63
CA GLU A 477 23.01 -12.33 -16.81
C GLU A 477 23.79 -11.21 -17.51
N PRO A 478 24.17 -11.36 -18.77
CA PRO A 478 25.00 -10.38 -19.44
C PRO A 478 24.23 -9.06 -19.46
N HIS A 479 24.79 -8.02 -18.83
CA HIS A 479 24.32 -6.65 -18.96
C HIS A 479 24.27 -6.31 -20.45
N ILE A 480 23.06 -6.25 -21.01
CA ILE A 480 22.87 -5.87 -22.41
C ILE A 480 23.36 -4.42 -22.55
N VAL A 481 24.42 -4.24 -23.31
CA VAL A 481 25.02 -2.94 -23.59
C VAL A 481 24.19 -2.27 -24.68
N THR A 482 23.64 -1.10 -24.37
CA THR A 482 22.89 -0.23 -25.30
C THR A 482 23.62 1.09 -25.48
N GLY A 483 23.43 1.73 -26.62
CA GLY A 483 23.91 3.10 -26.86
C GLY A 483 23.03 4.15 -26.18
N THR A 484 21.71 3.99 -26.28
CA THR A 484 20.70 4.74 -25.54
C THR A 484 20.65 4.21 -24.10
N LYS A 485 20.80 5.10 -23.13
CA LYS A 485 20.78 4.73 -21.70
C LYS A 485 19.36 4.46 -21.22
N VAL A 486 19.21 3.52 -20.29
CA VAL A 486 17.94 3.22 -19.62
C VAL A 486 18.03 3.65 -18.17
N TYR A 487 17.31 4.72 -17.85
CA TYR A 487 17.19 5.27 -16.51
C TYR A 487 15.89 4.83 -15.83
N VAL A 488 15.80 5.10 -14.53
CA VAL A 488 14.59 4.89 -13.74
C VAL A 488 13.94 6.20 -13.27
N ASN A 489 12.62 6.18 -13.15
CA ASN A 489 11.83 7.16 -12.42
C ASN A 489 11.72 6.72 -10.96
N LEU A 490 12.01 7.61 -10.00
CA LEU A 490 11.99 7.32 -8.57
C LEU A 490 11.42 8.50 -7.77
N GLY A 491 10.74 8.22 -6.67
CA GLY A 491 10.25 9.25 -5.73
C GLY A 491 10.38 8.85 -4.26
N GLU A 492 10.42 7.56 -3.97
CA GLU A 492 10.51 6.99 -2.62
C GLU A 492 11.96 6.60 -2.28
N PRO A 493 12.57 7.16 -1.21
CA PRO A 493 13.90 6.78 -0.77
C PRO A 493 14.04 5.31 -0.34
N GLU A 494 12.96 4.70 0.18
CA GLU A 494 12.98 3.37 0.81
C GLU A 494 13.29 2.25 -0.20
N ILE A 495 12.87 2.41 -1.45
CA ILE A 495 13.07 1.40 -2.50
C ILE A 495 14.38 1.59 -3.27
N ALA A 496 15.17 2.62 -2.96
CA ALA A 496 16.33 3.03 -3.75
C ALA A 496 17.38 1.92 -3.93
N GLU A 497 17.72 1.19 -2.87
CA GLU A 497 18.73 0.10 -2.93
C GLU A 497 18.26 -1.06 -3.83
N ARG A 498 16.99 -1.44 -3.71
CA ARG A 498 16.39 -2.49 -4.53
C ARG A 498 16.38 -2.10 -6.01
N VAL A 499 16.00 -0.86 -6.32
CA VAL A 499 15.96 -0.36 -7.71
C VAL A 499 17.38 -0.19 -8.25
N ALA A 500 18.34 0.22 -7.42
CA ALA A 500 19.74 0.34 -7.80
C ALA A 500 20.37 -0.99 -8.22
N ALA A 501 19.86 -2.13 -7.73
CA ALA A 501 20.30 -3.47 -8.13
C ALA A 501 19.85 -3.87 -9.55
N LEU A 502 18.88 -3.17 -10.13
CA LEU A 502 18.45 -3.39 -11.51
C LEU A 502 19.50 -2.87 -12.51
N PRO A 503 19.51 -3.37 -13.77
CA PRO A 503 20.39 -2.87 -14.82
C PRO A 503 19.92 -1.50 -15.35
N ALA A 504 19.81 -0.52 -14.45
CA ALA A 504 19.54 0.88 -14.75
C ALA A 504 20.85 1.67 -14.78
N ASP A 505 20.99 2.57 -15.74
CA ASP A 505 22.18 3.41 -15.93
C ASP A 505 22.21 4.63 -14.99
N GLY A 506 21.16 4.84 -14.20
CA GLY A 506 20.95 6.01 -13.33
C GLY A 506 19.46 6.31 -13.10
N VAL A 507 19.18 7.43 -12.45
CA VAL A 507 17.83 7.94 -12.20
C VAL A 507 17.58 9.14 -13.11
N GLY A 508 16.64 9.02 -14.04
CA GLY A 508 16.34 10.05 -15.05
C GLY A 508 15.29 11.05 -14.59
N LEU A 509 14.54 10.69 -13.55
CA LEU A 509 13.60 11.55 -12.87
C LEU A 509 13.51 11.15 -11.39
N LEU A 510 14.11 11.93 -10.51
CA LEU A 510 13.86 11.90 -9.07
C LEU A 510 12.83 12.98 -8.73
N ARG A 511 11.65 12.55 -8.28
CA ARG A 511 10.56 13.41 -7.78
C ARG A 511 10.72 13.63 -6.28
N GLN A 512 10.58 14.87 -5.83
CA GLN A 512 10.71 15.23 -4.42
C GLN A 512 9.36 15.44 -3.71
N GLU A 513 8.26 15.46 -4.47
CA GLU A 513 6.90 15.71 -3.97
C GLU A 513 6.50 14.71 -2.88
N PHE A 514 6.99 13.47 -2.95
CA PHE A 514 6.77 12.47 -1.90
C PHE A 514 7.33 12.95 -0.55
N VAL A 515 8.57 13.44 -0.51
CA VAL A 515 9.24 13.95 0.70
C VAL A 515 8.46 15.14 1.29
N TRP A 516 7.91 16.00 0.44
CA TRP A 516 7.05 17.09 0.89
C TRP A 516 5.78 16.59 1.59
N SER A 517 5.14 15.57 1.03
CA SER A 517 3.89 15.02 1.56
C SER A 517 4.07 14.12 2.80
N SER A 518 5.15 13.34 2.87
CA SER A 518 5.35 12.31 3.89
C SER A 518 6.22 12.75 5.06
N GLU A 519 7.28 13.53 4.80
CA GLU A 519 8.27 13.92 5.81
C GLU A 519 8.10 15.38 6.26
N ILE A 520 7.91 16.31 5.32
CA ILE A 520 7.88 17.74 5.63
C ILE A 520 6.48 18.18 6.11
N GLY A 521 5.44 17.90 5.33
CA GLY A 521 4.02 18.11 5.67
C GLY A 521 3.57 19.58 5.84
N GLU A 522 4.46 20.54 5.63
CA GLU A 522 4.26 21.96 5.93
C GLU A 522 4.74 22.84 4.78
N HIS A 523 4.03 23.94 4.54
CA HIS A 523 4.35 24.87 3.46
C HIS A 523 5.72 25.56 3.72
N PRO A 524 6.62 25.69 2.73
CA PRO A 524 7.97 26.21 2.98
C PRO A 524 7.99 27.66 3.48
N LEU A 525 7.14 28.54 2.96
CA LEU A 525 7.03 29.91 3.47
C LEU A 525 6.48 29.95 4.90
N TYR A 526 5.63 28.99 5.29
CA TYR A 526 5.15 28.87 6.66
C TYR A 526 6.29 28.41 7.60
N LEU A 527 7.12 27.47 7.16
CA LEU A 527 8.31 27.05 7.91
C LEU A 527 9.32 28.19 8.07
N ILE A 528 9.52 29.03 7.04
CA ILE A 528 10.34 30.23 7.15
C ILE A 528 9.76 31.20 8.18
N GLU A 529 8.47 31.51 8.10
CA GLU A 529 7.80 32.43 9.02
C GLU A 529 7.85 31.95 10.47
N THR A 530 7.72 30.64 10.69
CA THR A 530 7.74 30.02 12.02
C THR A 530 9.16 29.72 12.52
N GLY A 531 10.20 30.05 11.76
CA GLY A 531 11.59 29.94 12.17
C GLY A 531 12.21 28.54 12.08
N HIS A 532 11.65 27.65 11.24
CA HIS A 532 12.14 26.28 11.03
C HIS A 532 12.54 25.96 9.55
N PRO A 533 13.26 26.84 8.83
CA PRO A 533 13.63 26.59 7.42
C PRO A 533 14.57 25.39 7.24
N GLU A 534 15.33 25.02 8.27
CA GLU A 534 16.26 23.88 8.28
C GLU A 534 15.56 22.55 8.06
N LYS A 535 14.30 22.40 8.50
CA LYS A 535 13.50 21.19 8.30
C LYS A 535 13.39 20.84 6.81
N VAL A 536 13.17 21.82 5.94
CA VAL A 536 13.12 21.62 4.49
C VAL A 536 14.46 21.14 3.96
N ILE A 537 15.53 21.82 4.36
CA ILE A 537 16.89 21.55 3.87
C ILE A 537 17.32 20.14 4.27
N ASP A 538 17.12 19.76 5.53
CA ASP A 538 17.59 18.52 6.11
C ASP A 538 16.79 17.31 5.63
N SER A 539 15.46 17.41 5.58
CA SER A 539 14.60 16.33 5.07
C SER A 539 14.88 16.04 3.59
N LEU A 540 14.90 17.07 2.74
CA LEU A 540 15.22 16.89 1.32
C LEU A 540 16.64 16.36 1.13
N ALA A 541 17.62 16.90 1.85
CA ALA A 541 19.01 16.44 1.73
C ALA A 541 19.17 14.97 2.14
N GLU A 542 18.52 14.52 3.22
CA GLU A 542 18.60 13.14 3.68
C GLU A 542 17.91 12.16 2.70
N ALA A 543 16.73 12.52 2.19
CA ALA A 543 16.05 11.74 1.17
C ALA A 543 16.90 11.61 -0.11
N PHE A 544 17.45 12.72 -0.60
CA PHE A 544 18.32 12.73 -1.78
C PHE A 544 19.63 11.97 -1.53
N ARG A 545 20.19 12.04 -0.32
CA ARG A 545 21.41 11.30 0.06
C ARG A 545 21.22 9.79 -0.10
N LYS A 546 20.12 9.23 0.43
CA LYS A 546 19.81 7.79 0.34
C LYS A 546 19.80 7.32 -1.12
N ILE A 547 19.09 8.05 -1.98
CA ILE A 547 18.94 7.73 -3.40
C ILE A 547 20.28 7.89 -4.13
N CYS A 548 20.97 9.01 -3.93
CA CYS A 548 22.25 9.27 -4.59
C CYS A 548 23.34 8.28 -4.17
N ALA A 549 23.34 7.84 -2.91
CA ALA A 549 24.26 6.82 -2.41
C ALA A 549 23.99 5.45 -3.04
N ALA A 550 22.73 5.03 -3.13
CA ALA A 550 22.35 3.75 -3.76
C ALA A 550 22.76 3.68 -5.24
N PHE A 551 22.66 4.80 -5.96
CA PHE A 551 23.02 4.86 -7.37
C PHE A 551 24.48 5.19 -7.64
N TYR A 552 25.27 5.60 -6.64
CA TYR A 552 26.63 6.09 -6.85
C TYR A 552 27.53 5.06 -7.60
N PRO A 553 28.29 5.46 -8.63
CA PRO A 553 28.47 6.82 -9.19
C PRO A 553 27.50 7.18 -10.33
N ARG A 554 26.45 6.38 -10.59
CA ARG A 554 25.48 6.63 -11.66
C ARG A 554 24.72 7.95 -11.41
N PRO A 555 24.38 8.71 -12.48
CA PRO A 555 23.74 10.01 -12.35
C PRO A 555 22.33 9.90 -11.76
N VAL A 556 21.96 10.89 -10.96
CA VAL A 556 20.61 11.09 -10.41
C VAL A 556 20.13 12.48 -10.78
N ILE A 557 19.11 12.57 -11.63
CA ILE A 557 18.55 13.84 -12.09
C ILE A 557 17.30 14.16 -11.23
N MET A 558 17.46 15.08 -10.28
CA MET A 558 16.39 15.54 -9.39
C MET A 558 15.61 16.68 -10.00
N ARG A 559 14.28 16.57 -10.01
CA ARG A 559 13.40 17.64 -10.45
C ARG A 559 13.02 18.52 -9.27
N PHE A 560 13.22 19.84 -9.39
CA PHE A 560 12.71 20.79 -8.41
C PHE A 560 11.20 20.67 -8.27
N SER A 561 10.64 21.10 -7.14
CA SER A 561 9.23 20.86 -6.83
C SER A 561 8.31 21.44 -7.90
N ASP A 562 7.47 20.59 -8.47
CA ASP A 562 6.53 20.95 -9.52
C ASP A 562 5.08 21.02 -9.01
N PHE A 563 4.88 21.12 -7.70
CA PHE A 563 3.55 21.25 -7.13
C PHE A 563 2.77 22.43 -7.71
N LYS A 564 1.48 22.19 -7.96
CA LYS A 564 0.45 23.18 -8.26
C LYS A 564 0.09 23.94 -6.98
N SER A 565 -0.45 25.14 -7.13
CA SER A 565 -0.88 25.96 -5.98
C SER A 565 -1.94 25.26 -5.12
N SER A 566 -2.77 24.39 -5.71
CA SER A 566 -3.72 23.54 -4.97
C SER A 566 -3.03 22.56 -4.04
N GLU A 567 -1.94 21.91 -4.48
CA GLU A 567 -1.21 20.91 -3.70
C GLU A 567 -0.44 21.58 -2.55
N TYR A 568 0.21 22.72 -2.83
CA TYR A 568 0.84 23.50 -1.77
C TYR A 568 -0.16 24.03 -0.73
N ARG A 569 -1.42 24.29 -1.12
CA ARG A 569 -2.46 24.74 -0.20
C ARG A 569 -2.84 23.68 0.83
N GLU A 570 -2.82 22.42 0.42
CA GLU A 570 -3.15 21.28 1.28
C GLU A 570 -2.08 21.01 2.35
N LEU A 571 -0.85 21.50 2.16
CA LEU A 571 0.16 21.48 3.20
C LEU A 571 -0.23 22.42 4.35
N LYS A 572 0.16 22.04 5.58
CA LYS A 572 -0.11 22.86 6.76
C LYS A 572 0.50 24.26 6.59
N GLY A 573 -0.34 25.29 6.78
CA GLY A 573 0.02 26.70 6.60
C GLY A 573 -0.04 27.21 5.15
N GLY A 574 -0.35 26.35 4.17
CA GLY A 574 -0.36 26.69 2.74
C GLY A 574 -1.46 27.65 2.31
N GLU A 575 -2.65 27.58 2.93
CA GLU A 575 -3.80 28.47 2.62
C GLU A 575 -3.48 29.96 2.62
N LYS A 576 -2.55 30.39 3.47
CA LYS A 576 -2.12 31.79 3.57
C LYS A 576 -1.34 32.26 2.32
N TYR A 577 -0.62 31.35 1.69
CA TYR A 577 0.37 31.67 0.66
C TYR A 577 -0.13 31.36 -0.76
N GLU A 578 -1.07 30.42 -0.89
CA GLU A 578 -1.41 29.83 -2.18
C GLU A 578 -2.74 30.34 -2.78
N PRO A 579 -2.69 31.02 -3.94
CA PRO A 579 -3.89 31.56 -4.58
C PRO A 579 -4.77 30.46 -5.19
N VAL A 580 -6.10 30.61 -5.12
CA VAL A 580 -7.03 29.71 -5.82
C VAL A 580 -7.00 30.06 -7.31
N GLU A 581 -6.64 29.09 -8.14
CA GLU A 581 -6.48 29.27 -9.58
C GLU A 581 -7.58 28.53 -10.36
N PRO A 582 -8.11 29.11 -11.45
CA PRO A 582 -9.16 28.47 -12.24
C PRO A 582 -8.66 27.27 -13.06
N SER A 583 -7.36 27.19 -13.34
CA SER A 583 -6.71 26.03 -13.97
C SER A 583 -5.38 25.78 -13.29
N ALA A 584 -5.31 24.67 -12.55
CA ALA A 584 -4.08 24.29 -11.86
C ALA A 584 -2.99 23.80 -12.82
N LEU A 585 -3.36 23.24 -13.98
CA LEU A 585 -2.42 22.76 -15.00
C LEU A 585 -1.52 23.90 -15.53
N MET A 586 -2.11 25.05 -15.85
CA MET A 586 -1.40 26.20 -16.45
C MET A 586 -1.03 27.28 -15.43
N GLY A 587 -1.27 27.04 -14.14
CA GLY A 587 -1.15 28.00 -13.05
C GLY A 587 0.28 28.31 -12.58
N TRP A 588 0.38 28.89 -11.40
CA TRP A 588 1.63 29.32 -10.75
C TRP A 588 2.42 28.12 -10.20
N ARG A 589 3.23 27.50 -11.08
CA ARG A 589 4.06 26.32 -10.77
C ARG A 589 5.37 26.31 -11.56
N GLY A 590 6.25 25.38 -11.19
CA GLY A 590 7.58 25.22 -11.77
C GLY A 590 8.40 26.52 -11.80
N ALA A 591 9.15 26.74 -12.87
CA ALA A 591 10.06 27.87 -13.02
C ALA A 591 9.47 29.23 -12.61
N SER A 592 8.22 29.51 -13.00
CA SER A 592 7.54 30.79 -12.75
C SER A 592 7.41 31.13 -11.26
N ARG A 593 7.38 30.10 -10.41
CA ARG A 593 7.30 30.22 -8.95
C ARG A 593 8.68 30.48 -8.33
N TYR A 594 9.73 29.88 -8.87
CA TYR A 594 11.07 29.89 -8.27
C TYR A 594 11.71 31.28 -8.19
N TYR A 595 11.46 32.14 -9.17
CA TYR A 595 12.00 33.51 -9.16
C TYR A 595 10.99 34.56 -8.68
N ASP A 596 9.76 34.17 -8.35
CA ASP A 596 8.74 35.11 -7.90
C ASP A 596 9.15 35.69 -6.53
N PRO A 597 9.11 37.03 -6.33
CA PRO A 597 9.46 37.65 -5.05
C PRO A 597 8.68 37.09 -3.85
N LYS A 598 7.48 36.53 -4.08
CA LYS A 598 6.66 35.91 -3.02
C LYS A 598 7.19 34.55 -2.56
N TYR A 599 7.97 33.85 -3.38
CA TYR A 599 8.34 32.45 -3.16
C TYR A 599 9.84 32.17 -3.25
N VAL A 600 10.64 33.08 -3.80
CA VAL A 600 12.08 32.86 -4.04
C VAL A 600 12.85 32.36 -2.81
N GLU A 601 12.49 32.82 -1.60
CA GLU A 601 13.12 32.37 -0.36
C GLU A 601 12.82 30.90 -0.03
N ALA A 602 11.63 30.39 -0.38
CA ALA A 602 11.31 28.97 -0.28
C ALA A 602 12.13 28.14 -1.27
N PHE A 603 12.24 28.59 -2.52
CA PHE A 603 13.04 27.90 -3.53
C PHE A 603 14.53 27.80 -3.15
N ARG A 604 15.08 28.85 -2.51
CA ARG A 604 16.46 28.81 -1.99
C ARG A 604 16.68 27.66 -1.00
N LEU A 605 15.67 27.23 -0.24
CA LEU A 605 15.80 26.08 0.66
C LEU A 605 16.06 24.78 -0.12
N GLU A 606 15.34 24.54 -1.22
CA GLU A 606 15.56 23.39 -2.10
C GLU A 606 16.98 23.44 -2.71
N VAL A 607 17.44 24.62 -3.13
CA VAL A 607 18.81 24.80 -3.66
C VAL A 607 19.87 24.49 -2.60
N ARG A 608 19.65 24.92 -1.36
CA ARG A 608 20.52 24.60 -0.22
C ARG A 608 20.54 23.10 0.10
N ALA A 609 19.41 22.41 -0.02
CA ALA A 609 19.35 20.95 0.13
C ALA A 609 20.23 20.25 -0.92
N VAL A 610 20.14 20.66 -2.19
CA VAL A 610 21.02 20.14 -3.26
C VAL A 610 22.49 20.40 -2.96
N LYS A 611 22.80 21.62 -2.51
CA LYS A 611 24.17 22.00 -2.13
C LYS A 611 24.69 21.14 -0.98
N LYS A 612 23.90 20.94 0.07
CA LYS A 612 24.23 20.09 1.21
C LYS A 612 24.57 18.66 0.77
N VAL A 613 23.74 18.05 -0.09
CA VAL A 613 24.01 16.70 -0.61
C VAL A 613 25.33 16.62 -1.37
N ARG A 614 25.61 17.62 -2.19
CA ARG A 614 26.81 17.63 -3.02
C ARG A 614 28.06 17.96 -2.22
N ASP A 615 28.00 18.91 -1.30
CA ASP A 615 29.17 19.50 -0.64
C ASP A 615 29.48 18.86 0.71
N GLU A 616 28.46 18.53 1.50
CA GLU A 616 28.64 17.87 2.81
C GLU A 616 28.70 16.35 2.68
N PHE A 617 27.78 15.73 1.92
CA PHE A 617 27.78 14.27 1.74
C PHE A 617 28.69 13.80 0.58
N GLY A 618 29.22 14.70 -0.22
CA GLY A 618 30.13 14.38 -1.33
C GLY A 618 29.48 13.67 -2.52
N LEU A 619 28.14 13.63 -2.58
CA LEU A 619 27.40 12.90 -3.62
C LEU A 619 27.26 13.76 -4.90
N LYS A 620 28.36 13.84 -5.66
CA LYS A 620 28.46 14.66 -6.88
C LYS A 620 27.66 14.11 -8.08
N ASN A 621 27.08 12.92 -7.97
CA ASN A 621 26.18 12.36 -8.98
C ASN A 621 24.75 12.96 -8.97
N LEU A 622 24.43 13.83 -8.01
CA LEU A 622 23.17 14.58 -7.99
C LEU A 622 23.20 15.75 -8.98
N HIS A 623 22.32 15.73 -9.96
CA HIS A 623 22.05 16.80 -10.92
C HIS A 623 20.63 17.32 -10.73
N VAL A 624 20.32 18.47 -11.34
CA VAL A 624 19.01 19.10 -11.16
C VAL A 624 18.28 19.31 -12.47
N MET A 625 16.96 19.38 -12.40
CA MET A 625 16.06 19.64 -13.52
C MET A 625 15.01 20.68 -13.14
N ILE A 626 14.81 21.66 -14.01
CA ILE A 626 13.79 22.70 -13.86
C ILE A 626 12.51 22.27 -14.57
N PRO A 627 11.37 22.12 -13.87
CA PRO A 627 10.08 21.93 -14.51
C PRO A 627 9.42 23.25 -14.94
N PHE A 628 8.49 23.12 -15.88
CA PHE A 628 7.50 24.11 -16.29
C PHE A 628 8.07 25.50 -16.64
N CYS A 629 9.26 25.51 -17.27
CA CYS A 629 9.94 26.72 -17.72
C CYS A 629 9.37 27.17 -19.07
N ARG A 630 8.67 28.31 -19.09
CA ARG A 630 7.93 28.80 -20.25
C ARG A 630 8.81 29.62 -21.18
N ARG A 631 9.74 30.40 -20.62
CA ARG A 631 10.60 31.35 -21.35
C ARG A 631 12.07 31.22 -20.98
N VAL A 632 12.94 31.62 -21.90
CA VAL A 632 14.40 31.58 -21.73
C VAL A 632 14.86 32.47 -20.57
N GLU A 633 14.20 33.61 -20.38
CA GLU A 633 14.50 34.56 -19.30
C GLU A 633 14.20 33.99 -17.90
N GLU A 634 13.25 33.06 -17.78
CA GLU A 634 13.00 32.36 -16.50
C GLU A 634 14.20 31.49 -16.14
N MET A 635 14.76 30.79 -17.12
CA MET A 635 15.96 29.98 -16.93
C MET A 635 17.16 30.84 -16.51
N GLU A 636 17.36 32.01 -17.14
CA GLU A 636 18.42 32.94 -16.76
C GLU A 636 18.29 33.40 -15.29
N LYS A 637 17.07 33.74 -14.85
CA LYS A 637 16.81 34.11 -13.45
C LYS A 637 17.12 32.97 -12.48
N ILE A 638 16.73 31.74 -12.80
CA ILE A 638 16.97 30.56 -11.95
C ILE A 638 18.46 30.25 -11.85
N ILE A 639 19.20 30.32 -12.96
CA ILE A 639 20.66 30.15 -12.94
C ILE A 639 21.32 31.19 -12.05
N LYS A 640 20.85 32.46 -12.08
CA LYS A 640 21.35 33.49 -11.18
C LYS A 640 21.09 33.16 -9.71
N ILE A 641 19.92 32.62 -9.36
CA ILE A 641 19.62 32.16 -8.00
C ILE A 641 20.58 31.03 -7.56
N PHE A 642 20.87 30.07 -8.45
CA PHE A 642 21.86 29.03 -8.16
C PHE A 642 23.24 29.63 -7.89
N GLU A 643 23.69 30.58 -8.71
CA GLU A 643 24.99 31.25 -8.53
C GLU A 643 25.06 32.02 -7.21
N GLU A 644 23.97 32.67 -6.80
CA GLU A 644 23.84 33.38 -5.52
C GLU A 644 23.92 32.42 -4.32
N GLU A 645 23.36 31.20 -4.42
CA GLU A 645 23.49 30.15 -3.39
C GLU A 645 24.83 29.39 -3.47
N GLY A 646 25.68 29.71 -4.45
CA GLY A 646 27.00 29.12 -4.65
C GLY A 646 27.00 27.79 -5.42
N LEU A 647 25.92 27.47 -6.12
CA LEU A 647 25.79 26.28 -6.98
C LEU A 647 26.00 26.69 -8.44
N ARG A 648 27.09 26.25 -9.07
CA ARG A 648 27.46 26.64 -10.44
C ARG A 648 27.47 25.46 -11.39
N ARG A 649 26.82 25.63 -12.55
CA ARG A 649 26.84 24.66 -13.64
C ARG A 649 28.27 24.49 -14.16
N GLY A 650 28.69 23.25 -14.43
CA GLY A 650 30.03 22.94 -14.90
C GLY A 650 30.19 21.47 -15.30
N PRO A 651 31.43 20.96 -15.38
CA PRO A 651 31.69 19.54 -15.64
C PRO A 651 31.02 18.62 -14.62
N ASP A 652 31.02 19.00 -13.33
CA ASP A 652 30.56 18.16 -12.23
C ASP A 652 29.10 18.37 -11.83
N PHE A 653 28.50 19.50 -12.21
CA PHE A 653 27.11 19.82 -11.88
C PHE A 653 26.35 20.19 -13.14
N LYS A 654 25.34 19.37 -13.46
CA LYS A 654 24.52 19.51 -14.65
C LYS A 654 23.15 20.06 -14.30
N VAL A 655 22.65 20.94 -15.16
CA VAL A 655 21.32 21.54 -15.06
C VAL A 655 20.50 21.14 -16.28
N TRP A 656 19.38 20.49 -16.05
CA TRP A 656 18.47 19.99 -17.06
C TRP A 656 17.20 20.84 -17.09
N LEU A 657 16.50 20.80 -18.23
CA LEU A 657 15.17 21.38 -18.38
C LEU A 657 14.17 20.28 -18.70
N MET A 658 13.06 20.25 -17.97
CA MET A 658 11.94 19.42 -18.36
C MET A 658 11.28 20.05 -19.59
N ALA A 659 11.35 19.37 -20.74
CA ALA A 659 10.75 19.82 -21.98
C ALA A 659 9.30 19.33 -22.03
N GLU A 660 8.40 20.16 -21.53
CA GLU A 660 7.01 19.76 -21.28
C GLU A 660 5.98 20.80 -21.71
N ILE A 661 6.46 21.87 -22.36
CA ILE A 661 5.66 22.95 -22.94
C ILE A 661 6.13 23.15 -24.39
N PRO A 662 5.25 23.51 -25.36
CA PRO A 662 5.65 23.63 -26.77
C PRO A 662 6.81 24.61 -26.99
N SER A 663 6.91 25.67 -26.18
CA SER A 663 8.02 26.63 -26.25
C SER A 663 9.37 25.99 -25.99
N ASN A 664 9.46 24.95 -25.14
CA ASN A 664 10.71 24.25 -24.87
C ASN A 664 11.24 23.55 -26.13
N CYS A 665 10.34 23.03 -26.97
CA CYS A 665 10.70 22.38 -28.22
C CYS A 665 11.02 23.41 -29.31
N LEU A 666 10.19 24.44 -29.45
CA LEU A 666 10.27 25.43 -30.54
C LEU A 666 11.51 26.32 -30.48
N VAL A 667 11.96 26.70 -29.27
CA VAL A 667 13.12 27.58 -29.07
C VAL A 667 14.22 26.91 -28.25
N ALA A 668 14.36 25.59 -28.39
CA ALA A 668 15.37 24.80 -27.69
C ALA A 668 16.80 25.36 -27.90
N ASP A 669 17.10 25.86 -29.09
CA ASP A 669 18.38 26.50 -29.42
C ASP A 669 18.73 27.69 -28.51
N LYS A 670 17.72 28.41 -28.00
CA LYS A 670 17.92 29.51 -27.05
C LYS A 670 18.09 29.00 -25.63
N PHE A 671 17.39 27.93 -25.26
CA PHE A 671 17.54 27.28 -23.95
C PHE A 671 18.90 26.58 -23.78
N ASN A 672 19.50 26.06 -24.86
CA ASN A 672 20.78 25.33 -24.87
C ASN A 672 21.92 26.09 -24.15
N LYS A 673 21.88 27.43 -24.14
CA LYS A 673 22.85 28.26 -23.40
C LYS A 673 22.83 28.00 -21.90
N TYR A 674 21.68 27.65 -21.32
CA TYR A 674 21.45 27.56 -19.87
C TYR A 674 21.31 26.13 -19.34
N VAL A 675 21.19 25.13 -20.22
CA VAL A 675 21.04 23.72 -19.83
C VAL A 675 22.17 22.83 -20.37
N ASP A 676 22.35 21.67 -19.76
CA ASP A 676 23.21 20.58 -20.22
C ASP A 676 22.42 19.48 -20.95
N GLY A 677 21.12 19.39 -20.68
CA GLY A 677 20.23 18.45 -21.33
C GLY A 677 18.75 18.74 -21.05
N TYR A 678 17.91 17.94 -21.68
CA TYR A 678 16.46 17.99 -21.58
C TYR A 678 15.91 16.67 -21.08
N SER A 679 14.82 16.69 -20.32
CA SER A 679 13.97 15.50 -20.10
C SER A 679 12.58 15.82 -20.59
N ILE A 680 12.11 15.13 -21.62
CA ILE A 680 10.77 15.31 -22.15
C ILE A 680 9.77 14.82 -21.11
N GLY A 681 8.90 15.72 -20.63
CA GLY A 681 7.73 15.37 -19.84
C GLY A 681 6.58 15.08 -20.80
N SER A 682 6.47 13.85 -21.29
CA SER A 682 5.57 13.52 -22.41
C SER A 682 4.09 13.76 -22.10
N ASN A 683 3.70 13.62 -20.83
CA ASN A 683 2.35 13.89 -20.36
C ASN A 683 1.96 15.36 -20.56
N ASP A 684 2.67 16.27 -19.89
CA ASP A 684 2.42 17.71 -19.96
C ASP A 684 2.68 18.26 -21.37
N LEU A 685 3.68 17.74 -22.09
CA LEU A 685 3.91 18.11 -23.48
C LEU A 685 2.72 17.76 -24.37
N THR A 686 2.14 16.57 -24.20
CA THR A 686 0.96 16.13 -24.97
C THR A 686 -0.25 16.98 -24.61
N MET A 687 -0.51 17.20 -23.32
CA MET A 687 -1.62 18.05 -22.87
C MET A 687 -1.54 19.47 -23.44
N THR A 688 -0.34 20.05 -23.44
CA THR A 688 -0.13 21.44 -23.89
C THR A 688 -0.08 21.58 -25.43
N ILE A 689 0.40 20.56 -26.16
CA ILE A 689 0.36 20.56 -27.63
C ILE A 689 -1.07 20.36 -28.15
N LEU A 690 -1.81 19.41 -27.58
CA LEU A 690 -3.15 19.07 -28.02
C LEU A 690 -4.24 19.96 -27.40
N GLY A 691 -3.89 20.72 -26.35
CA GLY A 691 -4.84 21.56 -25.63
C GLY A 691 -5.89 20.76 -24.86
N CYS A 692 -5.53 19.57 -24.38
CA CYS A 692 -6.43 18.68 -23.63
C CYS A 692 -5.88 18.41 -22.22
N ASP A 693 -6.77 18.39 -21.23
CA ASP A 693 -6.43 17.92 -19.88
C ASP A 693 -6.85 16.46 -19.76
N ARG A 694 -5.91 15.56 -19.46
CA ARG A 694 -6.18 14.12 -19.33
C ARG A 694 -7.03 13.80 -18.10
N ASP A 695 -7.05 14.68 -17.10
CA ASP A 695 -7.85 14.54 -15.89
C ASP A 695 -9.29 15.08 -16.12
N ASN A 696 -9.54 15.71 -17.26
CA ASN A 696 -10.86 16.15 -17.67
C ASN A 696 -11.55 15.07 -18.54
N GLU A 697 -12.48 14.35 -17.95
CA GLU A 697 -13.22 13.23 -18.58
C GLU A 697 -13.82 13.59 -19.96
N THR A 698 -14.19 14.85 -20.19
CA THR A 698 -14.81 15.28 -21.45
C THR A 698 -13.84 15.22 -22.63
N VAL A 699 -12.55 15.51 -22.39
CA VAL A 699 -11.53 15.64 -23.44
C VAL A 699 -10.38 14.65 -23.29
N ALA A 700 -10.35 13.85 -22.23
CA ALA A 700 -9.30 12.87 -21.95
C ALA A 700 -9.11 11.84 -23.09
N HIS A 701 -10.17 11.53 -23.85
CA HIS A 701 -10.11 10.64 -25.01
C HIS A 701 -9.27 11.18 -26.18
N LEU A 702 -8.96 12.48 -26.20
CA LEU A 702 -8.09 13.11 -27.20
C LEU A 702 -6.60 12.98 -26.86
N PHE A 703 -6.26 12.56 -25.63
CA PHE A 703 -4.88 12.43 -25.17
C PHE A 703 -4.21 11.22 -25.83
N ASP A 704 -3.22 11.46 -26.69
CA ASP A 704 -2.33 10.41 -27.22
C ASP A 704 -0.91 10.95 -27.39
N GLU A 705 0.04 10.41 -26.63
CA GLU A 705 1.45 10.79 -26.67
C GLU A 705 2.12 10.42 -28.01
N ARG A 706 1.49 9.55 -28.81
CA ARG A 706 1.95 9.12 -30.13
C ARG A 706 1.44 10.02 -31.25
N ASP A 707 0.62 11.02 -30.93
CA ASP A 707 0.10 11.95 -31.92
C ASP A 707 1.26 12.59 -32.73
N LEU A 708 1.00 12.81 -34.01
CA LEU A 708 2.01 13.31 -34.94
C LEU A 708 2.57 14.67 -34.50
N ALA A 709 1.76 15.56 -33.93
CA ALA A 709 2.21 16.85 -33.44
C ALA A 709 3.20 16.69 -32.27
N VAL A 710 2.94 15.75 -31.36
CA VAL A 710 3.82 15.43 -30.24
C VAL A 710 5.13 14.80 -30.72
N LYS A 711 5.06 13.81 -31.62
CA LYS A 711 6.25 13.17 -32.20
C LYS A 711 7.12 14.18 -32.96
N ARG A 712 6.52 15.09 -33.75
CA ARG A 712 7.24 16.18 -34.43
C ARG A 712 7.94 17.11 -33.43
N ALA A 713 7.25 17.51 -32.36
CA ALA A 713 7.84 18.36 -31.33
C ALA A 713 9.05 17.69 -30.65
N ILE A 714 8.91 16.41 -30.27
CA ILE A 714 10.00 15.62 -29.69
C ILE A 714 11.19 15.52 -30.64
N ARG A 715 10.96 15.18 -31.91
CA ARG A 715 12.04 15.03 -32.90
C ARG A 715 12.75 16.36 -33.17
N MET A 716 12.00 17.46 -33.25
CA MET A 716 12.56 18.81 -33.38
C MET A 716 13.43 19.17 -32.18
N LEU A 717 12.95 18.91 -30.95
CA LEU A 717 13.72 19.14 -29.73
C LEU A 717 15.03 18.35 -29.75
N ILE A 718 14.98 17.05 -30.06
CA ILE A 718 16.17 16.18 -30.13
C ILE A 718 17.19 16.78 -31.11
N LYS A 719 16.76 17.12 -32.32
CA LYS A 719 17.64 17.74 -33.34
C LYS A 719 18.27 19.05 -32.86
N LEU A 720 17.48 19.96 -32.29
CA LEU A 720 17.97 21.27 -31.84
C LEU A 720 18.89 21.16 -30.62
N ALA A 721 18.62 20.25 -29.70
CA ALA A 721 19.45 19.98 -28.54
C ALA A 721 20.81 19.39 -28.95
N HIS A 722 20.80 18.35 -29.81
CA HIS A 722 22.02 17.70 -30.29
C HIS A 722 22.92 18.60 -31.11
N ARG A 723 22.35 19.55 -31.87
CA ARG A 723 23.12 20.53 -32.64
C ARG A 723 24.15 21.27 -31.78
N ASP A 724 23.80 21.55 -30.52
CA ASP A 724 24.65 22.26 -29.57
C ASP A 724 25.23 21.33 -28.48
N GLY A 725 25.22 20.00 -28.74
CA GLY A 725 25.81 18.98 -27.87
C GLY A 725 25.05 18.71 -26.57
N LYS A 726 23.75 19.00 -26.52
CA LYS A 726 22.90 18.78 -25.33
C LYS A 726 22.21 17.43 -25.40
N THR A 727 22.17 16.71 -24.28
CA THR A 727 21.52 15.40 -24.22
C THR A 727 20.01 15.53 -24.07
N VAL A 728 19.25 14.58 -24.61
CA VAL A 728 17.79 14.51 -24.47
C VAL A 728 17.40 13.16 -23.90
N SER A 729 16.68 13.22 -22.79
CA SER A 729 15.97 12.10 -22.18
C SER A 729 14.47 12.26 -22.37
N ILE A 730 13.72 11.20 -22.11
CA ILE A 730 12.28 11.25 -21.89
C ILE A 730 11.94 10.60 -20.56
N CYS A 731 10.93 11.13 -19.88
CA CYS A 731 10.34 10.56 -18.69
C CYS A 731 8.82 10.47 -18.88
N GLY A 732 8.23 9.37 -18.44
CA GLY A 732 6.83 9.06 -18.72
C GLY A 732 6.65 7.58 -19.06
N GLN A 733 5.39 7.15 -19.16
CA GLN A 733 5.08 5.74 -19.38
C GLN A 733 5.05 5.37 -20.88
N ALA A 734 4.88 6.33 -21.80
CA ALA A 734 4.80 6.06 -23.24
C ALA A 734 5.87 5.10 -23.78
N PRO A 735 7.18 5.25 -23.48
CA PRO A 735 8.20 4.34 -24.00
C PRO A 735 8.01 2.89 -23.52
N SER A 736 7.59 2.71 -22.26
CA SER A 736 7.34 1.39 -21.70
C SER A 736 6.02 0.76 -22.15
N VAL A 737 5.04 1.58 -22.52
CA VAL A 737 3.69 1.13 -22.90
C VAL A 737 3.59 0.85 -24.40
N TYR A 738 4.29 1.64 -25.21
CA TYR A 738 4.19 1.64 -26.67
C TYR A 738 5.58 1.32 -27.28
N PRO A 739 5.85 0.04 -27.63
CA PRO A 739 7.12 -0.35 -28.24
C PRO A 739 7.46 0.45 -29.51
N GLU A 740 6.45 0.81 -30.31
CA GLU A 740 6.59 1.66 -31.50
C GLU A 740 7.06 3.08 -31.16
N PHE A 741 6.70 3.59 -29.98
CA PHE A 741 7.15 4.89 -29.51
C PHE A 741 8.61 4.83 -29.05
N THR A 742 9.01 3.77 -28.34
CA THR A 742 10.43 3.52 -28.04
C THR A 742 11.26 3.38 -29.32
N GLU A 743 10.78 2.65 -30.32
CA GLU A 743 11.46 2.57 -31.62
C GLU A 743 11.60 3.96 -32.27
N PHE A 744 10.54 4.78 -32.24
CA PHE A 744 10.59 6.17 -32.72
C PHE A 744 11.64 7.01 -31.99
N LEU A 745 11.72 6.91 -30.66
CA LEU A 745 12.66 7.69 -29.85
C LEU A 745 14.12 7.31 -30.14
N VAL A 746 14.41 6.00 -30.17
CA VAL A 746 15.76 5.48 -30.48
C VAL A 746 16.16 5.86 -31.91
N ARG A 747 15.25 5.73 -32.89
CA ARG A 747 15.50 6.16 -34.28
C ARG A 747 15.66 7.67 -34.43
N SER A 748 15.01 8.45 -33.57
CA SER A 748 15.19 9.90 -33.52
C SER A 748 16.48 10.33 -32.83
N GLY A 749 17.20 9.39 -32.20
CA GLY A 749 18.53 9.61 -31.63
C GLY A 749 18.53 9.90 -30.13
N ILE A 750 17.45 9.62 -29.40
CA ILE A 750 17.38 9.95 -27.96
C ILE A 750 18.57 9.37 -27.16
N ASP A 751 19.09 10.15 -26.21
CA ASP A 751 20.26 9.75 -25.41
C ASP A 751 19.88 8.79 -24.27
N SER A 752 18.68 8.99 -23.69
CA SER A 752 18.20 8.15 -22.60
C SER A 752 16.68 8.05 -22.50
N ILE A 753 16.20 6.95 -21.92
CA ILE A 753 14.78 6.71 -21.66
C ILE A 753 14.62 6.36 -20.18
N SER A 754 13.79 7.11 -19.46
CA SER A 754 13.54 6.92 -18.03
C SER A 754 12.18 6.27 -17.80
N VAL A 755 12.18 5.04 -17.27
CA VAL A 755 10.97 4.22 -17.08
C VAL A 755 10.77 3.83 -15.61
N ASN A 756 9.63 3.23 -15.29
CA ASN A 756 9.42 2.69 -13.94
C ASN A 756 10.33 1.47 -13.67
N PRO A 757 10.68 1.18 -12.40
CA PRO A 757 11.62 0.10 -12.07
C PRO A 757 11.27 -1.29 -12.63
N ASP A 758 9.99 -1.61 -12.70
CA ASP A 758 9.45 -2.91 -13.14
C ASP A 758 9.73 -3.22 -14.62
N VAL A 759 9.81 -2.20 -15.48
CA VAL A 759 9.98 -2.36 -16.94
C VAL A 759 11.41 -2.08 -17.44
N VAL A 760 12.38 -1.84 -16.55
CA VAL A 760 13.77 -1.49 -16.93
C VAL A 760 14.40 -2.55 -17.82
N VAL A 761 14.27 -3.83 -17.44
CA VAL A 761 14.91 -4.95 -18.14
C VAL A 761 14.29 -5.13 -19.54
N GLU A 762 12.97 -5.04 -19.64
CA GLU A 762 12.25 -5.17 -20.91
C GLU A 762 12.55 -4.00 -21.85
N THR A 763 12.54 -2.77 -21.32
CA THR A 763 12.87 -1.56 -22.08
C THR A 763 14.30 -1.64 -22.62
N ARG A 764 15.27 -2.09 -21.82
CA ARG A 764 16.66 -2.27 -22.27
C ARG A 764 16.79 -3.30 -23.39
N LYS A 765 16.06 -4.42 -23.31
CA LYS A 765 16.01 -5.42 -24.38
C LYS A 765 15.45 -4.82 -25.67
N LEU A 766 14.35 -4.06 -25.57
CA LEU A 766 13.73 -3.40 -26.72
C LEU A 766 14.68 -2.38 -27.37
N VAL A 767 15.32 -1.53 -26.58
CA VAL A 767 16.31 -0.56 -27.06
C VAL A 767 17.43 -1.27 -27.81
N ALA A 768 18.02 -2.32 -27.22
CA ALA A 768 19.08 -3.11 -27.86
C ALA A 768 18.62 -3.73 -29.19
N MET A 769 17.40 -4.26 -29.26
CA MET A 769 16.83 -4.81 -30.49
C MET A 769 16.66 -3.74 -31.57
N VAL A 770 16.18 -2.55 -31.20
CA VAL A 770 16.01 -1.44 -32.15
C VAL A 770 17.36 -0.94 -32.65
N GLU A 771 18.35 -0.78 -31.77
CA GLU A 771 19.71 -0.38 -32.15
C GLU A 771 20.35 -1.38 -33.13
N GLN A 772 20.26 -2.68 -32.83
CA GLN A 772 20.73 -3.74 -33.73
C GLN A 772 20.02 -3.69 -35.08
N ARG A 773 18.70 -3.46 -35.09
CA ARG A 773 17.92 -3.32 -36.32
C ARG A 773 18.41 -2.12 -37.15
N ILE A 774 18.64 -0.96 -36.54
CA ILE A 774 19.17 0.23 -37.22
C ILE A 774 20.55 -0.08 -37.84
N MET A 775 21.42 -0.81 -37.13
CA MET A 775 22.72 -1.22 -37.67
C MET A 775 22.57 -2.16 -38.89
N LEU A 776 21.69 -3.14 -38.81
CA LEU A 776 21.42 -4.08 -39.91
C LEU A 776 20.81 -3.39 -41.13
N GLU A 777 19.86 -2.46 -40.93
CA GLU A 777 19.27 -1.66 -42.01
C GLU A 777 20.34 -0.83 -42.73
N LYS A 778 21.25 -0.19 -41.99
CA LYS A 778 22.38 0.56 -42.56
C LYS A 778 23.36 -0.34 -43.33
N LEU A 779 23.67 -1.53 -42.80
CA LEU A 779 24.61 -2.46 -43.44
C LEU A 779 24.03 -3.13 -44.69
N THR A 780 22.73 -3.42 -44.70
CA THR A 780 22.09 -4.17 -45.79
C THR A 780 21.39 -3.30 -46.81
N GLY A 781 21.11 -2.03 -46.49
CA GLY A 781 20.29 -1.12 -47.31
C GLY A 781 18.82 -1.55 -47.41
N LYS A 782 18.39 -2.56 -46.65
CA LYS A 782 17.02 -3.09 -46.66
C LYS A 782 16.30 -2.68 -45.38
N GLY A 783 15.06 -2.18 -45.51
CA GLY A 783 14.21 -1.87 -44.36
C GLY A 783 14.33 -0.46 -43.79
N MET A 784 15.07 0.46 -44.45
CA MET A 784 15.04 1.88 -44.08
C MET A 784 13.61 2.42 -44.19
N ARG A 785 12.99 2.69 -43.03
CA ARG A 785 11.74 3.42 -42.92
C ARG A 785 12.08 4.84 -42.48
N GLU A 786 12.26 5.74 -43.44
CA GLU A 786 12.08 7.16 -43.16
C GLU A 786 10.57 7.44 -43.22
N ASP A 787 10.03 7.94 -42.12
CA ASP A 787 8.67 8.44 -42.08
C ASP A 787 8.72 9.92 -42.49
N PRO A 788 8.33 10.27 -43.73
CA PRO A 788 8.45 11.63 -44.23
C PRO A 788 7.60 12.61 -43.42
N ASP A 789 6.59 12.11 -42.69
CA ASP A 789 5.73 12.96 -41.89
C ASP A 789 6.40 13.40 -40.58
N LEU A 790 7.50 12.80 -40.12
CA LEU A 790 8.15 13.18 -38.87
C LEU A 790 9.05 14.42 -38.99
N ASP A 791 9.53 14.71 -40.20
CA ASP A 791 10.42 15.84 -40.43
C ASP A 791 9.64 17.08 -40.87
N ILE A 792 9.75 18.15 -40.08
CA ILE A 792 9.29 19.47 -40.48
C ILE A 792 10.35 20.01 -41.45
N PRO A 793 10.01 20.40 -42.69
CA PRO A 793 10.95 21.11 -43.55
C PRO A 793 11.30 22.45 -42.87
N LEU A 794 12.55 22.56 -42.39
CA LEU A 794 13.08 23.74 -41.71
C LEU A 794 13.93 24.62 -42.64
N ASP A 795 13.89 24.33 -43.94
CA ASP A 795 14.65 25.02 -45.00
C ASP A 795 14.19 26.47 -45.20
#